data_AF-A0A6P9DIZ6-F1
#
_entry.id   AF-A0A6P9DIZ6-F1
#
_cell.length_a   1.000
_cell.length_b   1.000
_cell.length_c   1.000
_cell.angle_alpha   90.00
_cell.angle_beta   90.00
_cell.angle_gamma   90.00
#
_symmetry.space_group_name_H-M   'P 1'
#
loop_
_entity.id
_entity.type
_entity.pdbx_description
1 polymer ?
#
loop_
_entity_poly.entity_id
_entity_poly.type
_entity_poly.pdbx_seq_one_letter_code
_entity_poly.pdbx_strand_id
1 'polypeptide(L)'
;MLPLQVYPLTFLLFLLLCLQVPSWAKHPKIKLRLVGPRSQAGEGRLEVLYKGQWGTVCDDDFNIHVANVACRELGYDQAINWAHSAKYGSGDGPIWLDNMRCSGTESSLAECASNGWGVTDCNHNEDSGVVCTGPRRLNSAASHIQLQGSKVEEVQIKPILARAKLSSPVTEGAVEVKLQGRWRQVCDAGWTRNNTRVLCGMLGFPYDGQVATGFYRKLWNQKLKDPRSSLKKLSKKNTFWIHQIKCLGTEVHLGECKLHVLPKAQNQSACPHGMHALVSCIAGPEFQPKKAKLTSHSKPKQKEAQVRLRAGAHIGEGRVEVLIGNQWGTVCDEGWNLPAASVVCRQLGYGTAREALSGAQLGQGLGPIHLTRVRCRGHERSLMDCRSQKAAQTGCRHDNDVAVRCNVPQTNVQRQIRLAGGRTSEEGVVEVLVPRGNAFRWGAVCGEHWGLKEAMVVCRQMGLGFASHALQETWYWQGNTDASEVVLSGVRCKGTELSILQCQHHGPVHCPNGGGRFVAGVTCTQNAPDLVMSAQLVEETAYLEDRPLNMLYCAHEEGCLSASADHMNWPEGYRRLLRFSSQIHNLGRADFLPKIGRHAWIWHECHRHFHSIEVFTHYDLLTLNGSKVAEGHKASFCLEDTNCPEGMQRRFGCANFGEQGVSVGCWDTYRHDIDCQWIDITDVPPGSYIFQVIVNPKQEVAESDFSNNALRCQCQYEGQRIWLHGCHTGDEYGARIEWDEEAQRRLSTNFV
;
A
#
# COMPACT_ATOMS: atom_id res chain seq x y z
N MET A 1 74.43 11.08 41.78
CA MET A 1 75.03 10.01 40.97
C MET A 1 74.01 9.57 39.93
N LEU A 2 74.51 9.35 38.71
CA LEU A 2 73.86 8.90 37.48
C LEU A 2 73.21 9.97 36.57
N PRO A 3 73.45 9.92 35.24
CA PRO A 3 73.48 11.08 34.38
C PRO A 3 72.27 11.19 33.42
N LEU A 4 72.11 12.38 32.86
CA LEU A 4 71.30 12.62 31.66
C LEU A 4 71.85 11.83 30.46
N GLN A 5 70.98 11.12 29.76
CA GLN A 5 71.27 10.63 28.41
C GLN A 5 70.26 11.22 27.43
N VAL A 6 70.83 11.95 26.48
CA VAL A 6 70.22 12.71 25.39
C VAL A 6 69.73 11.72 24.32
N TYR A 7 68.45 11.82 23.92
CA TYR A 7 67.97 11.16 22.70
C TYR A 7 68.18 12.09 21.50
N PRO A 8 68.68 11.59 20.36
CA PRO A 8 69.05 12.42 19.22
C PRO A 8 67.82 12.89 18.44
N LEU A 9 67.92 14.08 17.83
CA LEU A 9 66.91 14.72 16.97
C LEU A 9 66.44 13.88 15.76
N THR A 10 67.05 12.72 15.51
CA THR A 10 66.73 11.83 14.39
C THR A 10 65.45 11.03 14.61
N PHE A 11 65.02 10.80 15.86
CA PHE A 11 63.79 10.04 16.14
C PHE A 11 62.51 10.88 15.95
N LEU A 12 62.59 12.20 16.12
CA LEU A 12 61.46 13.10 15.82
C LEU A 12 61.28 13.34 14.32
N LEU A 13 62.37 13.29 13.54
CA LEU A 13 62.29 13.46 12.08
C LEU A 13 61.66 12.24 11.38
N PHE A 14 61.84 11.03 11.93
CA PHE A 14 61.24 9.82 11.37
C PHE A 14 59.71 9.75 11.59
N LEU A 15 59.20 10.28 12.71
CA LEU A 15 57.76 10.43 12.96
C LEU A 15 57.12 11.57 12.14
N LEU A 16 57.91 12.57 11.71
CA LEU A 16 57.46 13.64 10.81
C LEU A 16 57.57 13.28 9.31
N LEU A 17 58.37 12.28 8.94
CA LEU A 17 58.49 11.76 7.57
C LEU A 17 57.47 10.66 7.23
N CYS A 18 56.84 10.02 8.22
CA CYS A 18 55.72 9.09 7.99
C CYS A 18 54.33 9.76 7.94
N LEU A 19 54.25 11.09 8.05
CA LEU A 19 53.01 11.87 7.84
C LEU A 19 52.95 12.56 6.47
N GLN A 20 53.79 12.14 5.52
CA GLN A 20 53.52 12.40 4.10
C GLN A 20 52.56 11.33 3.60
N VAL A 21 51.26 11.58 3.78
CA VAL A 21 50.22 10.94 2.98
C VAL A 21 50.60 11.16 1.51
N PRO A 22 50.92 10.12 0.73
CA PRO A 22 51.21 10.30 -0.67
C PRO A 22 49.99 10.91 -1.33
N SER A 23 50.25 11.93 -2.15
CA SER A 23 49.28 12.58 -3.02
C SER A 23 48.25 11.60 -3.57
N TRP A 24 46.99 12.03 -3.56
CA TRP A 24 45.89 11.42 -4.30
C TRP A 24 46.39 10.81 -5.62
N ALA A 25 46.45 9.49 -5.70
CA ALA A 25 46.48 8.82 -6.98
C ALA A 25 45.21 9.29 -7.69
N LYS A 26 45.35 10.02 -8.80
CA LYS A 26 44.21 10.40 -9.62
C LYS A 26 43.67 9.12 -10.24
N HIS A 27 42.70 8.49 -9.56
CA HIS A 27 41.98 7.35 -10.10
C HIS A 27 41.37 7.74 -11.47
N PRO A 28 41.35 6.81 -12.42
CA PRO A 28 40.81 7.10 -13.75
C PRO A 28 39.33 7.43 -13.65
N LYS A 29 38.90 8.43 -14.42
CA LYS A 29 37.48 8.76 -14.53
C LYS A 29 36.77 7.66 -15.32
N ILE A 30 35.80 7.02 -14.67
CA ILE A 30 34.95 6.01 -15.28
C ILE A 30 33.50 6.49 -15.37
N LYS A 31 32.68 5.74 -16.11
CA LYS A 31 31.21 5.84 -16.06
C LYS A 31 30.63 4.44 -15.95
N LEU A 32 29.48 4.33 -15.30
CA LEU A 32 28.78 3.07 -15.15
C LEU A 32 27.47 3.08 -15.94
N ARG A 33 27.01 1.90 -16.36
CA ARG A 33 25.64 1.68 -16.83
C ARG A 33 25.17 0.27 -16.45
N LEU A 34 23.84 0.10 -16.43
CA LEU A 34 23.20 -1.20 -16.27
C LEU A 34 22.60 -1.63 -17.62
N VAL A 35 22.92 -2.85 -18.06
CA VAL A 35 22.53 -3.39 -19.38
C VAL A 35 22.03 -4.82 -19.22
N GLY A 36 21.26 -5.31 -20.19
CA GLY A 36 20.90 -6.73 -20.30
C GLY A 36 19.40 -6.95 -20.52
N PRO A 37 18.99 -8.18 -20.91
CA PRO A 37 17.58 -8.54 -20.98
C PRO A 37 16.97 -8.43 -19.59
N ARG A 38 15.73 -7.93 -19.49
CA ARG A 38 15.02 -7.70 -18.22
C ARG A 38 15.66 -6.66 -17.28
N SER A 39 16.56 -5.80 -17.77
CA SER A 39 17.03 -4.66 -16.97
C SER A 39 15.86 -3.73 -16.62
N GLN A 40 15.58 -3.57 -15.34
CA GLN A 40 14.60 -2.60 -14.81
C GLN A 40 15.32 -1.35 -14.29
N ALA A 41 14.59 -0.30 -13.93
CA ALA A 41 15.21 0.90 -13.36
C ALA A 41 15.95 0.56 -12.05
N GLY A 42 17.29 0.52 -12.11
CA GLY A 42 18.15 0.18 -10.97
C GLY A 42 18.61 -1.26 -10.89
N GLU A 43 18.40 -2.07 -11.94
CA GLU A 43 18.83 -3.46 -11.98
C GLU A 43 19.38 -3.84 -13.36
N GLY A 44 20.53 -4.53 -13.40
CA GLY A 44 21.12 -5.06 -14.63
C GLY A 44 22.58 -5.46 -14.50
N ARG A 45 23.17 -5.95 -15.61
CA ARG A 45 24.60 -6.23 -15.74
C ARG A 45 25.39 -4.93 -15.60
N LEU A 46 26.41 -4.95 -14.76
CA LEU A 46 27.24 -3.79 -14.48
C LEU A 46 28.33 -3.65 -15.55
N GLU A 47 28.30 -2.54 -16.29
CA GLU A 47 29.33 -2.21 -17.27
C GLU A 47 30.03 -0.89 -16.92
N VAL A 48 31.34 -0.85 -17.17
CA VAL A 48 32.25 0.26 -16.87
C VAL A 48 32.83 0.82 -18.17
N LEU A 49 32.74 2.15 -18.34
CA LEU A 49 33.42 2.87 -19.42
C LEU A 49 34.80 3.29 -18.95
N TYR A 50 35.84 2.64 -19.48
CA TYR A 50 37.25 2.95 -19.21
C TYR A 50 38.00 3.17 -20.52
N LYS A 51 38.80 4.25 -20.60
CA LYS A 51 39.54 4.66 -21.81
C LYS A 51 38.69 4.71 -23.11
N GLY A 52 37.40 5.05 -22.98
CA GLY A 52 36.49 5.20 -24.12
C GLY A 52 35.83 3.91 -24.60
N GLN A 53 36.08 2.77 -23.95
CA GLN A 53 35.47 1.48 -24.28
C GLN A 53 34.69 0.91 -23.09
N TRP A 54 33.48 0.43 -23.34
CA TRP A 54 32.67 -0.28 -22.36
C TRP A 54 33.21 -1.69 -22.17
N GLY A 55 33.20 -2.17 -20.92
CA GLY A 55 33.56 -3.52 -20.53
C GLY A 55 32.87 -3.92 -19.23
N THR A 56 32.95 -5.17 -18.84
CA THR A 56 32.19 -5.74 -17.71
C THR A 56 33.02 -5.84 -16.42
N VAL A 57 32.40 -6.33 -15.35
CA VAL A 57 33.02 -6.58 -14.04
C VAL A 57 32.79 -8.05 -13.68
N CYS A 58 33.83 -8.77 -13.26
CA CYS A 58 33.74 -10.16 -12.83
C CYS A 58 33.06 -10.29 -11.45
N ASP A 59 32.40 -11.43 -11.20
CA ASP A 59 31.77 -11.80 -9.93
C ASP A 59 32.70 -12.39 -8.87
N ASP A 60 33.96 -12.65 -9.20
CA ASP A 60 34.98 -13.07 -8.24
C ASP A 60 35.31 -11.98 -7.21
N ASP A 61 35.26 -12.37 -5.93
CA ASP A 61 35.27 -11.51 -4.74
C ASP A 61 34.20 -10.37 -4.76
N PHE A 62 33.30 -10.36 -5.75
CA PHE A 62 32.23 -9.38 -5.85
C PHE A 62 31.22 -9.60 -4.73
N ASN A 63 30.90 -8.52 -4.02
CA ASN A 63 30.03 -8.60 -2.85
C ASN A 63 29.18 -7.35 -2.71
N ILE A 64 28.34 -7.32 -1.67
CA ILE A 64 27.40 -6.22 -1.46
C ILE A 64 28.08 -4.85 -1.26
N HIS A 65 29.33 -4.80 -0.81
CA HIS A 65 30.07 -3.54 -0.69
C HIS A 65 30.45 -2.97 -2.06
N VAL A 66 30.88 -3.82 -2.99
CA VAL A 66 31.15 -3.42 -4.38
C VAL A 66 29.85 -2.95 -5.06
N ALA A 67 28.77 -3.71 -4.87
CA ALA A 67 27.46 -3.35 -5.38
C ALA A 67 26.96 -2.00 -4.83
N ASN A 68 27.18 -1.72 -3.54
CA ASN A 68 26.80 -0.46 -2.92
C ASN A 68 27.51 0.75 -3.54
N VAL A 69 28.81 0.62 -3.83
CA VAL A 69 29.57 1.68 -4.52
C VAL A 69 29.03 1.87 -5.94
N ALA A 70 28.83 0.77 -6.68
CA ALA A 70 28.28 0.80 -8.04
C ALA A 70 26.90 1.47 -8.11
N CYS A 71 25.96 1.05 -7.25
CA CYS A 71 24.61 1.63 -7.19
C CYS A 71 24.65 3.12 -6.84
N ARG A 72 25.50 3.53 -5.89
CA ARG A 72 25.66 4.95 -5.53
C ARG A 72 26.23 5.78 -6.66
N GLU A 73 27.23 5.26 -7.38
CA GLU A 73 27.88 5.91 -8.52
C GLU A 73 26.92 6.00 -9.73
N LEU A 74 26.03 5.01 -9.90
CA LEU A 74 24.93 5.02 -10.85
C LEU A 74 23.77 5.96 -10.46
N GLY A 75 23.80 6.55 -9.27
CA GLY A 75 22.77 7.50 -8.80
C GLY A 75 21.58 6.84 -8.11
N TYR A 76 21.77 5.68 -7.47
CA TYR A 76 20.81 5.00 -6.59
C TYR A 76 21.22 5.12 -5.11
N ASP A 77 20.29 4.93 -4.17
CA ASP A 77 20.59 5.14 -2.74
C ASP A 77 21.64 4.15 -2.22
N GLN A 78 21.43 2.85 -2.47
CA GLN A 78 22.32 1.74 -2.10
C GLN A 78 21.98 0.48 -2.93
N ALA A 79 22.78 -0.58 -2.81
CA ALA A 79 22.46 -1.89 -3.35
C ALA A 79 21.60 -2.70 -2.35
N ILE A 80 20.54 -3.34 -2.86
CA ILE A 80 19.77 -4.35 -2.12
C ILE A 80 20.42 -5.71 -2.30
N ASN A 81 20.92 -5.97 -3.51
CA ASN A 81 21.50 -7.25 -3.87
C ASN A 81 22.47 -7.09 -5.06
N TRP A 82 23.18 -8.16 -5.36
CA TRP A 82 24.02 -8.28 -6.55
C TRP A 82 23.77 -9.63 -7.23
N ALA A 83 24.20 -9.76 -8.47
CA ALA A 83 24.01 -10.95 -9.28
C ALA A 83 25.35 -11.44 -9.82
N HIS A 84 25.51 -12.76 -9.83
CA HIS A 84 26.66 -13.48 -10.35
C HIS A 84 26.23 -14.27 -11.60
N SER A 85 27.19 -14.95 -12.21
CA SER A 85 27.03 -15.88 -13.32
C SER A 85 26.25 -15.33 -14.51
N ALA A 86 26.53 -14.06 -14.87
CA ALA A 86 25.91 -13.39 -16.02
C ALA A 86 24.37 -13.45 -16.03
N LYS A 87 23.73 -13.34 -14.85
CA LYS A 87 22.25 -13.39 -14.69
C LYS A 87 21.49 -12.46 -15.65
N TYR A 88 22.05 -11.28 -15.95
CA TYR A 88 21.47 -10.32 -16.90
C TYR A 88 22.03 -10.48 -18.32
N GLY A 89 22.42 -11.71 -18.67
CA GLY A 89 23.12 -12.06 -19.90
C GLY A 89 24.62 -11.76 -19.83
N SER A 90 25.41 -12.45 -20.65
CA SER A 90 26.83 -12.16 -20.87
C SER A 90 27.01 -10.82 -21.59
N GLY A 91 28.05 -10.08 -21.21
CA GLY A 91 28.50 -8.89 -21.92
C GLY A 91 29.41 -9.23 -23.09
N ASP A 92 29.87 -8.16 -23.75
CA ASP A 92 30.79 -8.23 -24.89
C ASP A 92 31.97 -7.29 -24.65
N GLY A 93 33.16 -7.69 -25.10
CA GLY A 93 34.37 -6.85 -25.04
C GLY A 93 35.29 -7.21 -23.86
N PRO A 94 36.04 -6.24 -23.30
CA PRO A 94 36.96 -6.51 -22.20
C PRO A 94 36.23 -6.62 -20.86
N ILE A 95 36.73 -7.47 -19.95
CA ILE A 95 36.35 -7.46 -18.54
C ILE A 95 37.32 -6.52 -17.83
N TRP A 96 36.84 -5.38 -17.35
CA TRP A 96 37.71 -4.30 -16.85
C TRP A 96 38.18 -4.47 -15.42
N LEU A 97 37.36 -5.13 -14.60
CA LEU A 97 37.55 -5.18 -13.15
C LEU A 97 37.25 -6.58 -12.64
N ASP A 98 38.13 -7.04 -11.75
CA ASP A 98 38.15 -8.39 -11.21
C ASP A 98 38.80 -8.37 -9.81
N ASN A 99 38.39 -9.30 -8.94
CA ASN A 99 38.70 -9.37 -7.52
C ASN A 99 38.47 -8.05 -6.79
N MET A 100 37.27 -7.49 -6.96
CA MET A 100 36.93 -6.15 -6.47
C MET A 100 36.75 -6.12 -4.96
N ARG A 101 37.56 -5.34 -4.25
CA ARG A 101 37.50 -5.18 -2.80
C ARG A 101 37.22 -3.72 -2.43
N CYS A 102 35.96 -3.46 -2.09
CA CYS A 102 35.47 -2.17 -1.60
C CYS A 102 35.06 -2.27 -0.12
N SER A 103 35.20 -1.18 0.63
CA SER A 103 34.61 -0.99 1.96
C SER A 103 33.10 -0.64 1.90
N GLY A 104 32.61 -0.19 0.73
CA GLY A 104 31.23 0.21 0.50
C GLY A 104 31.00 1.73 0.65
N THR A 105 32.05 2.48 0.99
CA THR A 105 31.97 3.93 1.25
C THR A 105 32.60 4.79 0.14
N GLU A 106 33.36 4.16 -0.77
CA GLU A 106 34.06 4.74 -1.90
C GLU A 106 33.11 5.53 -2.82
N SER A 107 33.64 6.57 -3.47
CA SER A 107 32.85 7.44 -4.34
C SER A 107 32.75 6.90 -5.77
N SER A 108 33.70 6.05 -6.17
CA SER A 108 33.75 5.40 -7.48
C SER A 108 34.36 4.00 -7.37
N LEU A 109 33.95 3.06 -8.23
CA LEU A 109 34.58 1.74 -8.33
C LEU A 109 36.07 1.81 -8.67
N ALA A 110 36.54 2.89 -9.32
CA ALA A 110 37.95 3.09 -9.61
C ALA A 110 38.83 3.27 -8.36
N GLU A 111 38.22 3.56 -7.20
CA GLU A 111 38.89 3.71 -5.89
C GLU A 111 39.04 2.39 -5.15
N CYS A 112 38.30 1.35 -5.54
CA CYS A 112 38.39 0.04 -4.91
C CYS A 112 39.65 -0.71 -5.36
N ALA A 113 40.17 -1.58 -4.49
CA ALA A 113 41.27 -2.47 -4.87
C ALA A 113 40.76 -3.54 -5.85
N SER A 114 41.56 -3.85 -6.86
CA SER A 114 41.29 -4.87 -7.88
C SER A 114 42.60 -5.44 -8.41
N ASN A 115 42.54 -6.48 -9.25
CA ASN A 115 43.70 -7.02 -9.94
C ASN A 115 44.37 -6.03 -10.94
N GLY A 116 43.71 -4.90 -11.22
CA GLY A 116 44.13 -3.91 -12.20
C GLY A 116 43.22 -3.87 -13.44
N TRP A 117 43.22 -2.76 -14.16
CA TRP A 117 42.33 -2.54 -15.31
C TRP A 117 42.60 -3.53 -16.45
N GLY A 118 41.63 -4.39 -16.74
CA GLY A 118 41.72 -5.40 -17.82
C GLY A 118 42.58 -6.61 -17.47
N VAL A 119 42.93 -6.79 -16.19
CA VAL A 119 43.64 -7.95 -15.68
C VAL A 119 42.63 -8.86 -15.01
N THR A 120 42.30 -9.97 -15.68
CA THR A 120 41.31 -10.94 -15.21
C THR A 120 41.58 -12.33 -15.78
N ASP A 121 41.19 -13.37 -15.06
CA ASP A 121 41.09 -14.75 -15.52
C ASP A 121 39.63 -15.21 -15.76
N CYS A 122 38.66 -14.32 -15.55
CA CYS A 122 37.25 -14.57 -15.79
C CYS A 122 36.88 -14.58 -17.29
N ASN A 123 35.71 -15.17 -17.58
CA ASN A 123 35.03 -15.07 -18.87
C ASN A 123 33.64 -14.41 -18.71
N HIS A 124 32.93 -14.08 -19.80
CA HIS A 124 31.64 -13.38 -19.71
C HIS A 124 30.48 -14.20 -19.13
N ASN A 125 30.69 -15.46 -18.75
CA ASN A 125 29.70 -16.18 -17.92
C ASN A 125 29.77 -15.75 -16.46
N GLU A 126 30.79 -14.99 -16.05
CA GLU A 126 31.08 -14.52 -14.69
C GLU A 126 30.80 -13.01 -14.55
N ASP A 127 30.08 -12.42 -15.52
CA ASP A 127 29.75 -11.00 -15.46
C ASP A 127 28.77 -10.69 -14.31
N SER A 128 29.15 -9.72 -13.50
CA SER A 128 28.37 -9.24 -12.36
C SER A 128 27.24 -8.30 -12.76
N GLY A 129 26.15 -8.39 -12.01
CA GLY A 129 25.05 -7.42 -12.02
C GLY A 129 24.77 -6.86 -10.64
N VAL A 130 24.00 -5.76 -10.59
CA VAL A 130 23.58 -5.14 -9.32
C VAL A 130 22.09 -4.88 -9.31
N VAL A 131 21.51 -4.87 -8.11
CA VAL A 131 20.11 -4.52 -7.83
C VAL A 131 20.09 -3.39 -6.81
N CYS A 132 19.64 -2.20 -7.21
CA CYS A 132 19.73 -0.98 -6.42
C CYS A 132 18.38 -0.55 -5.82
N THR A 133 18.38 0.01 -4.60
CA THR A 133 17.19 0.65 -4.00
C THR A 133 17.00 2.03 -4.59
N GLY A 134 15.95 2.24 -5.39
CA GLY A 134 15.40 3.56 -5.73
C GLY A 134 16.39 4.56 -6.37
N PRO A 135 15.96 5.46 -7.26
CA PRO A 135 16.83 6.54 -7.66
C PRO A 135 17.21 7.36 -6.41
N ARG A 136 18.52 7.53 -6.19
CA ARG A 136 19.04 8.42 -5.16
C ARG A 136 18.33 9.74 -5.38
N ARG A 137 17.83 10.37 -4.32
CA ARG A 137 17.36 11.76 -4.41
C ARG A 137 18.55 12.67 -4.72
N LEU A 138 19.00 12.64 -5.96
CA LEU A 138 19.81 13.68 -6.55
C LEU A 138 18.89 14.88 -6.60
N ASN A 139 19.09 15.80 -5.66
CA ASN A 139 18.80 17.20 -5.90
C ASN A 139 19.30 17.46 -7.33
N SER A 140 18.37 17.81 -8.21
CA SER A 140 18.62 18.20 -9.59
C SER A 140 19.67 19.32 -9.61
N ALA A 141 20.93 18.94 -9.79
CA ALA A 141 22.06 19.83 -9.92
C ALA A 141 22.67 19.67 -11.30
N ALA A 142 21.98 20.24 -12.29
CA ALA A 142 22.45 20.82 -13.55
C ALA A 142 21.26 20.79 -14.54
N SER A 143 20.36 21.77 -14.53
CA SER A 143 20.65 23.13 -14.95
C SER A 143 19.81 24.16 -14.19
N HIS A 144 20.37 24.72 -13.12
CA HIS A 144 20.04 26.06 -12.65
C HIS A 144 21.27 26.63 -11.96
N ILE A 145 21.90 27.60 -12.62
CA ILE A 145 22.85 28.50 -11.97
C ILE A 145 22.06 29.31 -10.91
N GLN A 146 22.53 29.25 -9.66
CA GLN A 146 22.21 30.07 -8.46
C GLN A 146 20.80 29.90 -7.84
N LEU A 147 20.60 29.80 -6.51
CA LEU A 147 21.34 30.18 -5.30
C LEU A 147 21.08 29.19 -4.14
N GLN A 148 22.01 29.10 -3.17
CA GLN A 148 21.76 28.58 -1.82
C GLN A 148 20.45 29.15 -1.24
N GLY A 149 19.46 28.29 -0.99
CA GLY A 149 18.14 28.67 -0.46
C GLY A 149 17.57 27.60 0.47
N SER A 150 17.31 28.00 1.71
CA SER A 150 16.78 27.18 2.81
C SER A 150 15.60 26.27 2.39
N LYS A 151 15.83 24.95 2.38
CA LYS A 151 14.78 23.94 2.14
C LYS A 151 13.83 23.91 3.35
N VAL A 152 12.52 24.03 3.10
CA VAL A 152 11.48 23.83 4.12
C VAL A 152 11.53 22.36 4.57
N GLU A 153 11.84 22.11 5.85
CA GLU A 153 11.97 20.77 6.41
C GLU A 153 10.61 20.22 6.86
N GLU A 154 9.92 20.97 7.74
CA GLU A 154 8.66 20.57 8.34
C GLU A 154 7.74 21.80 8.50
N VAL A 155 6.42 21.57 8.53
CA VAL A 155 5.40 22.61 8.76
C VAL A 155 4.37 22.06 9.71
N GLN A 156 3.88 22.90 10.63
CA GLN A 156 2.79 22.51 11.52
C GLN A 156 1.86 23.68 11.84
N ILE A 157 0.64 23.33 12.27
CA ILE A 157 -0.31 24.25 12.86
C ILE A 157 -0.18 24.18 14.37
N LYS A 158 0.23 25.28 14.99
CA LYS A 158 0.31 25.37 16.44
C LYS A 158 -1.01 25.88 17.02
N PRO A 159 -1.74 25.06 17.80
CA PRO A 159 -3.00 25.50 18.39
C PRO A 159 -2.76 26.59 19.43
N ILE A 160 -3.50 27.68 19.31
CA ILE A 160 -3.38 28.85 20.20
C ILE A 160 -4.35 28.71 21.39
N LEU A 161 -5.56 28.20 21.12
CA LEU A 161 -6.63 28.05 22.12
C LEU A 161 -6.51 26.72 22.86
N ALA A 162 -6.83 26.72 24.16
CA ALA A 162 -6.80 25.51 24.98
C ALA A 162 -7.71 24.40 24.42
N ARG A 163 -8.91 24.75 23.94
CA ARG A 163 -9.83 23.81 23.30
C ARG A 163 -9.25 23.20 22.01
N ALA A 164 -8.51 23.99 21.23
CA ALA A 164 -7.89 23.51 19.99
C ALA A 164 -6.74 22.52 20.26
N LYS A 165 -6.10 22.58 21.45
CA LYS A 165 -5.08 21.60 21.87
C LYS A 165 -5.65 20.20 22.12
N LEU A 166 -6.95 20.11 22.41
CA LEU A 166 -7.65 18.84 22.61
C LEU A 166 -8.25 18.30 21.29
N SER A 167 -8.20 19.08 20.20
CA SER A 167 -8.69 18.64 18.90
C SER A 167 -7.67 17.72 18.23
N SER A 168 -8.15 16.62 17.67
CA SER A 168 -7.36 15.72 16.82
C SER A 168 -8.21 15.36 15.60
N PRO A 169 -7.83 15.77 14.37
CA PRO A 169 -6.63 16.56 14.04
C PRO A 169 -6.72 18.04 14.48
N VAL A 170 -5.58 18.72 14.52
CA VAL A 170 -5.51 20.18 14.77
C VAL A 170 -5.84 20.91 13.48
N THR A 171 -6.95 21.65 13.46
CA THR A 171 -7.45 22.33 12.26
C THR A 171 -7.20 23.82 12.23
N GLU A 172 -6.87 24.46 13.36
CA GLU A 172 -6.73 25.92 13.44
C GLU A 172 -5.59 26.34 14.37
N GLY A 173 -4.82 27.34 13.95
CA GLY A 173 -3.71 27.86 14.73
C GLY A 173 -2.72 28.73 13.97
N ALA A 174 -1.58 28.98 14.60
CA ALA A 174 -0.46 29.71 14.02
C ALA A 174 0.40 28.80 13.15
N VAL A 175 0.90 29.31 12.03
CA VAL A 175 1.80 28.56 11.13
C VAL A 175 3.23 28.60 11.65
N GLU A 176 3.79 27.42 11.88
CA GLU A 176 5.22 27.23 12.17
C GLU A 176 5.88 26.43 11.04
N VAL A 177 7.09 26.86 10.66
CA VAL A 177 7.90 26.20 9.63
C VAL A 177 9.29 25.95 10.19
N LYS A 178 9.80 24.75 10.01
CA LYS A 178 11.14 24.33 10.41
C LYS A 178 12.11 24.55 9.26
N LEU A 179 13.15 25.33 9.55
CA LEU A 179 14.24 25.64 8.62
C LEU A 179 15.57 25.49 9.36
N GLN A 180 16.47 24.68 8.82
CA GLN A 180 17.79 24.41 9.41
C GLN A 180 17.65 23.92 10.87
N GLY A 181 16.74 22.98 11.10
CA GLY A 181 16.45 22.41 12.42
C GLY A 181 15.75 23.33 13.42
N ARG A 182 15.39 24.57 13.06
CA ARG A 182 14.73 25.54 13.96
C ARG A 182 13.33 25.92 13.49
N TRP A 183 12.37 25.88 14.41
CA TRP A 183 11.01 26.35 14.20
C TRP A 183 10.93 27.88 14.19
N ARG A 184 10.29 28.42 13.15
CA ARG A 184 10.04 29.86 12.97
C ARG A 184 8.56 30.11 12.69
N GLN A 185 8.04 31.26 13.13
CA GLN A 185 6.69 31.71 12.79
C GLN A 185 6.68 32.33 11.41
N VAL A 186 5.58 32.19 10.67
CA VAL A 186 5.38 32.94 9.42
C VAL A 186 4.69 34.27 9.73
N CYS A 187 5.17 35.36 9.13
CA CYS A 187 4.51 36.66 9.24
C CYS A 187 3.15 36.64 8.51
N ASP A 188 2.12 37.26 9.09
CA ASP A 188 0.80 37.43 8.47
C ASP A 188 0.83 38.42 7.29
N ALA A 189 1.82 39.32 7.24
CA ALA A 189 1.97 40.29 6.18
C ALA A 189 2.20 39.60 4.82
N GLY A 190 1.22 39.74 3.92
CA GLY A 190 1.24 39.11 2.61
C GLY A 190 0.91 37.61 2.60
N TRP A 191 0.42 37.06 3.72
CA TRP A 191 -0.16 35.72 3.76
C TRP A 191 -1.54 35.74 3.09
N THR A 192 -1.73 34.95 2.04
CA THR A 192 -2.96 34.92 1.25
C THR A 192 -3.74 33.62 1.44
N ARG A 193 -4.97 33.58 0.92
CA ARG A 193 -5.77 32.35 0.86
C ARG A 193 -5.06 31.21 0.11
N ASN A 194 -4.30 31.53 -0.94
CA ASN A 194 -3.53 30.53 -1.69
C ASN A 194 -2.45 29.87 -0.82
N ASN A 195 -1.81 30.62 0.07
CA ASN A 195 -0.87 30.06 1.04
C ASN A 195 -1.58 29.09 2.01
N THR A 196 -2.73 29.49 2.55
CA THR A 196 -3.55 28.64 3.42
C THR A 196 -3.97 27.36 2.70
N ARG A 197 -4.39 27.45 1.42
CA ARG A 197 -4.77 26.28 0.61
C ARG A 197 -3.63 25.27 0.48
N VAL A 198 -2.42 25.73 0.12
CA VAL A 198 -1.24 24.84 -0.01
C VAL A 198 -0.88 24.23 1.34
N LEU A 199 -0.87 25.03 2.41
CA LEU A 199 -0.60 24.56 3.76
C LEU A 199 -1.60 23.50 4.22
N CYS A 200 -2.90 23.76 4.08
CA CYS A 200 -3.94 22.81 4.46
C CYS A 200 -3.80 21.52 3.65
N GLY A 201 -3.57 21.63 2.34
CA GLY A 201 -3.31 20.50 1.45
C GLY A 201 -2.15 19.62 1.90
N MET A 202 -0.97 20.20 2.13
CA MET A 202 0.21 19.41 2.55
C MET A 202 0.05 18.77 3.94
N LEU A 203 -0.81 19.33 4.81
CA LEU A 203 -1.12 18.79 6.12
C LEU A 203 -2.28 17.78 6.11
N GLY A 204 -2.79 17.43 4.93
CA GLY A 204 -3.80 16.40 4.75
C GLY A 204 -5.24 16.90 4.74
N PHE A 205 -5.47 18.20 4.70
CA PHE A 205 -6.81 18.78 4.68
C PHE A 205 -7.24 19.16 3.25
N PRO A 206 -8.45 18.81 2.81
CA PRO A 206 -8.89 19.05 1.44
C PRO A 206 -9.13 20.54 1.12
N TYR A 207 -9.54 21.32 2.12
CA TYR A 207 -9.96 22.71 1.92
C TYR A 207 -9.50 23.63 3.06
N ASP A 208 -9.29 24.89 2.72
CA ASP A 208 -9.08 25.98 3.66
C ASP A 208 -10.42 26.51 4.22
N GLY A 209 -10.42 26.85 5.51
CA GLY A 209 -11.53 27.47 6.23
C GLY A 209 -11.32 28.97 6.46
N GLN A 210 -12.32 29.61 7.06
CA GLN A 210 -12.23 31.02 7.45
C GLN A 210 -11.69 31.16 8.88
N VAL A 211 -10.80 32.14 9.09
CA VAL A 211 -10.21 32.45 10.41
C VAL A 211 -10.80 33.75 10.94
N ALA A 212 -11.19 33.77 12.21
CA ALA A 212 -11.58 34.99 12.93
C ALA A 212 -10.36 35.86 13.30
N THR A 213 -9.70 36.45 12.31
CA THR A 213 -8.45 37.23 12.46
C THR A 213 -8.56 38.36 13.49
N GLY A 214 -9.72 39.03 13.58
CA GLY A 214 -9.95 40.09 14.56
C GLY A 214 -9.86 39.62 16.02
N PHE A 215 -10.35 38.41 16.32
CA PHE A 215 -10.26 37.82 17.66
C PHE A 215 -8.81 37.48 18.02
N TYR A 216 -8.09 36.79 17.13
CA TYR A 216 -6.69 36.42 17.36
C TYR A 216 -5.75 37.63 17.42
N ARG A 217 -6.05 38.70 16.67
CA ARG A 217 -5.29 39.96 16.74
C ARG A 217 -5.44 40.64 18.11
N LYS A 218 -6.65 40.61 18.71
CA LYS A 218 -6.85 41.09 20.09
C LYS A 218 -6.00 40.27 21.09
N LEU A 219 -6.01 38.94 20.96
CA LEU A 219 -5.22 38.04 21.80
C LEU A 219 -3.70 38.26 21.65
N TRP A 220 -3.22 38.46 20.42
CA TRP A 220 -1.83 38.78 20.11
C TRP A 220 -1.41 40.10 20.78
N ASN A 221 -2.19 41.16 20.60
CA ASN A 221 -1.92 42.47 21.17
C ASN A 221 -1.90 42.44 22.71
N GLN A 222 -2.80 41.67 23.34
CA GLN A 222 -2.77 41.45 24.79
C GLN A 222 -1.45 40.79 25.24
N LYS A 223 -1.01 39.73 24.54
CA LYS A 223 0.27 39.07 24.84
C LYS A 223 1.51 39.93 24.60
N LEU A 224 1.45 40.91 23.69
CA LEU A 224 2.56 41.84 23.47
C LEU A 224 2.62 42.97 24.52
N LYS A 225 1.48 43.30 25.15
CA LYS A 225 1.43 44.25 26.27
C LYS A 225 2.05 43.66 27.52
N ASP A 226 1.79 42.37 27.80
CA ASP A 226 2.33 41.66 28.96
C ASP A 226 3.88 41.63 28.98
N PRO A 227 4.54 42.22 29.99
CA PRO A 227 6.00 42.23 30.10
C PRO A 227 6.60 40.84 30.42
N ARG A 228 5.84 39.90 30.99
CA ARG A 228 6.30 38.54 31.30
C ARG A 228 6.22 37.60 30.09
N SER A 229 5.54 38.01 29.03
CA SER A 229 5.33 37.23 27.82
C SER A 229 6.64 36.96 27.07
N SER A 230 7.00 35.68 26.94
CA SER A 230 8.13 35.23 26.11
C SER A 230 7.95 35.62 24.64
N LEU A 231 6.70 35.70 24.17
CA LEU A 231 6.36 36.08 22.80
C LEU A 231 6.79 37.51 22.48
N LYS A 232 6.68 38.45 23.42
CA LYS A 232 7.13 39.84 23.27
C LYS A 232 8.65 39.94 23.05
N LYS A 233 9.42 39.08 23.71
CA LYS A 233 10.89 39.02 23.56
C LYS A 233 11.28 38.37 22.23
N LEU A 234 10.59 37.28 21.85
CA LEU A 234 10.89 36.51 20.64
C LEU A 234 10.49 37.24 19.35
N SER A 235 9.33 37.92 19.33
CA SER A 235 8.82 38.62 18.15
C SER A 235 9.71 39.77 17.67
N LYS A 236 10.59 40.28 18.53
CA LYS A 236 11.60 41.30 18.17
C LYS A 236 12.81 40.73 17.42
N LYS A 237 13.04 39.41 17.46
CA LYS A 237 14.19 38.77 16.81
C LYS A 237 13.84 38.40 15.38
N ASN A 238 14.63 38.83 14.39
CA ASN A 238 14.41 38.44 12.99
C ASN A 238 14.50 36.92 12.77
N THR A 239 15.26 36.20 13.60
CA THR A 239 15.36 34.73 13.56
C THR A 239 14.07 34.01 13.95
N PHE A 240 13.11 34.71 14.58
CA PHE A 240 11.81 34.16 14.95
C PHE A 240 10.85 34.08 13.75
N TRP A 241 11.07 34.89 12.72
CA TRP A 241 10.15 35.07 11.61
C TRP A 241 10.64 34.43 10.31
N ILE A 242 9.67 34.03 9.50
CA ILE A 242 9.77 33.95 8.06
C ILE A 242 9.05 35.17 7.52
N HIS A 243 9.77 35.98 6.74
CA HIS A 243 9.28 37.27 6.28
C HIS A 243 8.09 37.14 5.34
N GLN A 244 8.17 36.29 4.32
CA GLN A 244 7.08 36.11 3.36
C GLN A 244 7.13 34.75 2.67
N ILE A 245 5.96 34.18 2.41
CA ILE A 245 5.77 33.02 1.53
C ILE A 245 4.73 33.41 0.49
N LYS A 246 4.99 33.17 -0.81
CA LYS A 246 4.03 33.43 -1.89
C LYS A 246 3.78 32.16 -2.70
N CYS A 247 2.55 31.67 -2.64
CA CYS A 247 2.06 30.50 -3.39
C CYS A 247 1.05 30.93 -4.46
N LEU A 248 0.99 30.17 -5.56
CA LEU A 248 -0.04 30.24 -6.60
C LEU A 248 -1.34 29.56 -6.14
N GLY A 249 -1.27 28.57 -5.25
CA GLY A 249 -2.41 27.81 -4.72
C GLY A 249 -2.59 26.42 -5.34
N THR A 250 -1.74 26.04 -6.30
CA THR A 250 -1.73 24.73 -6.97
C THR A 250 -0.54 23.86 -6.55
N GLU A 251 0.45 24.45 -5.89
CA GLU A 251 1.60 23.75 -5.35
C GLU A 251 1.18 22.66 -4.36
N VAL A 252 1.89 21.54 -4.35
CA VAL A 252 1.58 20.43 -3.43
C VAL A 252 2.21 20.61 -2.06
N HIS A 253 3.27 21.42 -1.96
CA HIS A 253 4.03 21.67 -0.74
C HIS A 253 4.50 23.13 -0.66
N LEU A 254 4.56 23.70 0.56
CA LEU A 254 5.01 25.08 0.77
C LEU A 254 6.46 25.34 0.33
N GLY A 255 7.27 24.28 0.23
CA GLY A 255 8.64 24.36 -0.29
C GLY A 255 8.75 24.71 -1.78
N GLU A 256 7.67 24.54 -2.55
CA GLU A 256 7.60 24.95 -3.97
C GLU A 256 7.20 26.43 -4.12
N CYS A 257 6.68 27.03 -3.04
CA CYS A 257 6.30 28.44 -3.02
C CYS A 257 7.54 29.34 -2.92
N LYS A 258 7.42 30.58 -3.41
CA LYS A 258 8.50 31.58 -3.28
C LYS A 258 8.65 32.00 -1.81
N LEU A 259 9.76 31.58 -1.19
CA LEU A 259 10.10 31.82 0.21
C LEU A 259 11.10 32.97 0.37
N HIS A 260 10.76 33.96 1.20
CA HIS A 260 11.66 35.02 1.66
C HIS A 260 11.87 34.88 3.17
N VAL A 261 13.05 34.41 3.58
CA VAL A 261 13.36 34.14 5.00
C VAL A 261 13.74 35.42 5.75
N LEU A 262 14.52 36.31 5.12
CA LEU A 262 14.95 37.59 5.69
C LEU A 262 14.31 38.76 4.92
N PRO A 263 14.09 39.91 5.59
CA PRO A 263 13.65 41.12 4.93
C PRO A 263 14.70 41.61 3.92
N LYS A 264 14.26 42.28 2.85
CA LYS A 264 15.14 42.74 1.75
C LYS A 264 16.18 43.78 2.17
N ALA A 265 15.96 44.49 3.28
CA ALA A 265 16.86 45.48 3.84
C ALA A 265 17.39 45.03 5.21
N GLN A 266 18.70 45.18 5.46
CA GLN A 266 19.36 44.70 6.69
C GLN A 266 18.83 45.33 7.99
N ASN A 267 18.15 46.49 7.93
CA ASN A 267 17.63 47.23 9.10
C ASN A 267 16.11 47.17 9.30
N GLN A 268 15.38 46.36 8.54
CA GLN A 268 13.94 46.20 8.73
C GLN A 268 13.61 45.00 9.62
N SER A 269 12.58 45.14 10.47
CA SER A 269 12.05 43.99 11.18
C SER A 269 11.37 43.05 10.18
N ALA A 270 11.52 41.74 10.39
CA ALA A 270 10.96 40.74 9.47
C ALA A 270 9.42 40.72 9.45
N CYS A 271 8.74 41.31 10.43
CA CYS A 271 7.29 41.38 10.51
C CYS A 271 6.84 42.67 11.24
N PRO A 272 6.96 43.86 10.62
CA PRO A 272 6.64 45.13 11.27
C PRO A 272 5.13 45.27 11.43
N HIS A 273 4.67 45.45 12.68
CA HIS A 273 3.25 45.52 13.06
C HIS A 273 2.39 44.27 12.74
N GLY A 274 3.02 43.20 12.26
CA GLY A 274 2.36 41.94 11.94
C GLY A 274 2.24 41.01 13.15
N MET A 275 1.52 39.93 12.93
CA MET A 275 1.40 38.80 13.85
C MET A 275 1.76 37.50 13.14
N HIS A 276 1.66 36.36 13.83
CA HIS A 276 1.80 35.08 13.13
C HIS A 276 0.66 34.90 12.11
N ALA A 277 1.00 34.33 10.96
CA ALA A 277 0.03 33.87 9.98
C ALA A 277 -0.89 32.84 10.65
N LEU A 278 -2.19 33.03 10.49
CA LEU A 278 -3.22 32.16 11.03
C LEU A 278 -3.87 31.38 9.91
N VAL A 279 -4.17 30.12 10.19
CA VAL A 279 -4.81 29.21 9.25
C VAL A 279 -5.94 28.46 9.94
N SER A 280 -6.98 28.16 9.17
CA SER A 280 -8.05 27.23 9.53
C SER A 280 -8.20 26.28 8.36
N CYS A 281 -8.25 24.98 8.62
CA CYS A 281 -8.38 23.92 7.64
C CYS A 281 -9.63 23.10 7.93
N ILE A 282 -10.29 22.62 6.88
CA ILE A 282 -11.51 21.81 6.99
C ILE A 282 -11.11 20.34 6.86
N ALA A 283 -11.32 19.57 7.92
CA ALA A 283 -11.11 18.13 7.92
C ALA A 283 -12.11 17.41 7.00
N GLY A 284 -11.64 16.40 6.28
CA GLY A 284 -12.50 15.51 5.49
C GLY A 284 -13.51 14.77 6.36
N PRO A 285 -14.59 14.21 5.78
CA PRO A 285 -15.68 13.57 6.52
C PRO A 285 -15.21 12.49 7.51
N GLU A 286 -14.19 11.71 7.15
CA GLU A 286 -13.62 10.64 7.98
C GLU A 286 -12.91 11.17 9.25
N PHE A 287 -12.41 12.40 9.20
CA PHE A 287 -11.65 13.04 10.29
C PHE A 287 -12.48 14.06 11.08
N GLN A 288 -13.76 14.23 10.73
CA GLN A 288 -14.66 15.10 11.49
C GLN A 288 -15.22 14.33 12.70
N PRO A 289 -15.27 14.96 13.90
CA PRO A 289 -15.89 14.34 15.06
C PRO A 289 -17.37 14.07 14.74
N LYS A 290 -17.83 12.83 14.95
CA LYS A 290 -19.25 12.46 14.84
C LYS A 290 -20.04 13.37 15.77
N LYS A 291 -20.75 14.37 15.23
CA LYS A 291 -21.61 15.24 16.03
C LYS A 291 -22.63 14.35 16.75
N ALA A 292 -22.74 14.50 18.08
CA ALA A 292 -23.84 13.91 18.83
C ALA A 292 -25.15 14.25 18.12
N LYS A 293 -25.96 13.22 17.83
CA LYS A 293 -27.20 13.27 17.04
C LYS A 293 -27.94 14.60 17.25
N LEU A 294 -27.83 15.52 16.29
CA LEU A 294 -28.82 16.57 16.13
C LEU A 294 -30.04 15.92 15.49
N THR A 295 -31.15 15.98 16.19
CA THR A 295 -32.50 15.64 15.72
C THR A 295 -32.80 16.45 14.46
N SER A 296 -32.59 15.83 13.30
CA SER A 296 -33.00 16.37 12.01
C SER A 296 -33.34 15.20 11.10
N HIS A 297 -34.63 15.05 10.81
CA HIS A 297 -35.19 14.11 9.85
C HIS A 297 -34.85 14.50 8.41
N SER A 298 -33.57 14.47 8.07
CA SER A 298 -33.16 14.35 6.67
C SER A 298 -31.90 13.49 6.64
N LYS A 299 -32.06 12.21 6.29
CA LYS A 299 -30.93 11.41 5.82
C LYS A 299 -30.37 12.18 4.61
N PRO A 300 -29.15 12.73 4.65
CA PRO A 300 -28.58 13.32 3.46
C PRO A 300 -28.54 12.20 2.41
N LYS A 301 -29.15 12.42 1.25
CA LYS A 301 -28.96 11.55 0.08
C LYS A 301 -27.44 11.46 -0.14
N GLN A 302 -26.81 10.35 0.25
CA GLN A 302 -25.40 10.13 -0.02
C GLN A 302 -25.26 10.12 -1.53
N LYS A 303 -24.66 11.18 -2.08
CA LYS A 303 -24.28 11.21 -3.49
C LYS A 303 -23.18 10.16 -3.65
N GLU A 304 -23.40 9.22 -4.56
CA GLU A 304 -22.48 8.12 -4.82
C GLU A 304 -21.08 8.64 -5.13
N ALA A 305 -20.07 7.98 -4.56
CA ALA A 305 -18.68 8.37 -4.75
C ALA A 305 -18.29 8.13 -6.21
N GLN A 306 -17.76 9.17 -6.87
CA GLN A 306 -17.34 9.09 -8.28
C GLN A 306 -15.92 8.54 -8.45
N VAL A 307 -15.15 8.50 -7.36
CA VAL A 307 -13.75 8.05 -7.32
C VAL A 307 -13.56 7.24 -6.05
N ARG A 308 -12.79 6.15 -6.12
CA ARG A 308 -12.38 5.32 -4.99
C ARG A 308 -10.91 4.93 -5.10
N LEU A 309 -10.33 4.51 -3.96
CA LEU A 309 -8.99 3.94 -3.90
C LEU A 309 -9.08 2.47 -3.51
N ARG A 310 -8.35 1.60 -4.23
CA ARG A 310 -8.25 0.15 -3.96
C ARG A 310 -6.81 -0.28 -3.72
N ALA A 311 -6.65 -1.44 -3.08
CA ALA A 311 -5.35 -2.08 -2.82
C ALA A 311 -4.29 -1.20 -2.11
N GLY A 312 -4.73 -0.23 -1.31
CA GLY A 312 -3.85 0.65 -0.54
C GLY A 312 -3.58 0.13 0.86
N ALA A 313 -2.29 0.06 1.25
CA ALA A 313 -1.89 -0.37 2.60
C ALA A 313 -2.23 0.67 3.68
N HIS A 314 -2.27 1.95 3.29
CA HIS A 314 -2.50 3.08 4.17
C HIS A 314 -3.75 3.86 3.78
N ILE A 315 -4.30 4.61 4.74
CA ILE A 315 -5.38 5.56 4.49
C ILE A 315 -4.91 6.59 3.45
N GLY A 316 -5.74 6.87 2.45
CA GLY A 316 -5.41 7.81 1.37
C GLY A 316 -4.35 7.29 0.39
N GLU A 317 -4.05 6.00 0.39
CA GLU A 317 -3.21 5.33 -0.61
C GLU A 317 -4.07 4.34 -1.42
N GLY A 318 -3.76 4.15 -2.70
CA GLY A 318 -4.35 3.09 -3.51
C GLY A 318 -4.41 3.39 -5.01
N ARG A 319 -4.75 2.37 -5.79
CA ARG A 319 -5.11 2.46 -7.21
C ARG A 319 -6.34 3.33 -7.37
N VAL A 320 -6.32 4.24 -8.36
CA VAL A 320 -7.44 5.15 -8.62
C VAL A 320 -8.44 4.48 -9.54
N GLU A 321 -9.67 4.35 -9.05
CA GLU A 321 -10.80 3.87 -9.83
C GLU A 321 -11.89 4.94 -9.88
N VAL A 322 -12.56 5.05 -11.03
CA VAL A 322 -13.57 6.07 -11.32
C VAL A 322 -14.86 5.40 -11.77
N LEU A 323 -15.99 5.98 -11.35
CA LEU A 323 -17.31 5.49 -11.71
C LEU A 323 -17.82 6.24 -12.94
N ILE A 324 -17.89 5.57 -14.10
CA ILE A 324 -18.44 6.13 -15.35
C ILE A 324 -19.47 5.16 -15.91
N GLY A 325 -20.67 5.66 -16.24
CA GLY A 325 -21.75 4.79 -16.72
C GLY A 325 -22.19 3.76 -15.67
N ASN A 326 -21.99 4.07 -14.37
CA ASN A 326 -22.22 3.19 -13.24
C ASN A 326 -21.34 1.92 -13.18
N GLN A 327 -20.31 1.84 -14.01
CA GLN A 327 -19.29 0.80 -13.94
C GLN A 327 -17.99 1.43 -13.42
N TRP A 328 -17.38 0.79 -12.42
CA TRP A 328 -16.04 1.14 -11.96
C TRP A 328 -15.02 0.74 -13.02
N GLY A 329 -13.99 1.57 -13.14
CA GLY A 329 -12.89 1.30 -14.04
C GLY A 329 -11.69 2.15 -13.69
N THR A 330 -10.54 1.79 -14.23
CA THR A 330 -9.26 2.39 -13.85
C THR A 330 -8.91 3.62 -14.70
N VAL A 331 -7.79 4.26 -14.36
CA VAL A 331 -7.24 5.41 -15.08
C VAL A 331 -5.82 5.08 -15.51
N CYS A 332 -5.51 5.30 -16.80
CA CYS A 332 -4.21 5.05 -17.40
C CYS A 332 -3.19 6.14 -17.03
N ASP A 333 -1.92 5.76 -16.92
CA ASP A 333 -0.82 6.60 -16.44
C ASP A 333 -0.28 7.64 -17.42
N GLU A 334 -0.68 7.57 -18.69
CA GLU A 334 -0.29 8.57 -19.66
C GLU A 334 -0.77 9.97 -19.23
N GLY A 335 0.16 10.90 -19.01
CA GLY A 335 -0.13 12.27 -18.58
C GLY A 335 -0.47 12.43 -17.09
N TRP A 336 -0.43 11.35 -16.30
CA TRP A 336 -0.66 11.38 -14.86
C TRP A 336 0.42 12.18 -14.13
N ASN A 337 0.02 13.02 -13.17
CA ASN A 337 0.92 13.93 -12.48
C ASN A 337 0.40 14.32 -11.08
N LEU A 338 1.26 14.97 -10.29
CA LEU A 338 0.96 15.40 -8.91
C LEU A 338 -0.27 16.33 -8.79
N PRO A 339 -0.49 17.32 -9.67
CA PRO A 339 -1.73 18.11 -9.67
C PRO A 339 -3.00 17.26 -9.85
N ALA A 340 -3.00 16.30 -10.78
CA ALA A 340 -4.12 15.40 -11.00
C ALA A 340 -4.36 14.46 -9.81
N ALA A 341 -3.30 13.85 -9.29
CA ALA A 341 -3.35 13.06 -8.06
C ALA A 341 -3.89 13.88 -6.87
N SER A 342 -3.50 15.16 -6.76
CA SER A 342 -3.98 16.05 -5.71
C SER A 342 -5.46 16.40 -5.84
N VAL A 343 -6.03 16.39 -7.06
CA VAL A 343 -7.49 16.53 -7.25
C VAL A 343 -8.19 15.30 -6.67
N VAL A 344 -7.70 14.09 -6.95
CA VAL A 344 -8.23 12.83 -6.37
C VAL A 344 -8.18 12.86 -4.85
N CYS A 345 -7.02 13.18 -4.26
CA CYS A 345 -6.86 13.23 -2.81
C CYS A 345 -7.85 14.19 -2.14
N ARG A 346 -8.00 15.41 -2.67
CA ARG A 346 -8.96 16.39 -2.13
C ARG A 346 -10.41 15.98 -2.35
N GLN A 347 -10.72 15.37 -3.48
CA GLN A 347 -12.07 14.86 -3.78
C GLN A 347 -12.50 13.81 -2.75
N LEU A 348 -11.56 12.96 -2.32
CA LEU A 348 -11.77 11.94 -1.30
C LEU A 348 -11.74 12.49 0.15
N GLY A 349 -11.44 13.78 0.32
CA GLY A 349 -11.41 14.42 1.64
C GLY A 349 -10.05 14.38 2.35
N TYR A 350 -8.99 14.00 1.64
CA TYR A 350 -7.60 14.12 2.09
C TYR A 350 -6.98 15.44 1.61
N GLY A 351 -5.68 15.61 1.82
CA GLY A 351 -4.94 16.80 1.39
C GLY A 351 -4.52 16.79 -0.07
N THR A 352 -3.34 17.34 -0.35
CA THR A 352 -2.65 17.18 -1.63
C THR A 352 -2.04 15.78 -1.75
N ALA A 353 -1.71 15.37 -2.97
CA ALA A 353 -0.96 14.14 -3.18
C ALA A 353 0.51 14.34 -2.78
N ARG A 354 1.03 13.36 -2.03
CA ARG A 354 2.46 13.20 -1.78
C ARG A 354 3.15 12.59 -3.00
N GLU A 355 2.54 11.56 -3.58
CA GLU A 355 3.07 10.84 -4.74
C GLU A 355 1.93 10.58 -5.76
N ALA A 356 2.27 10.72 -7.04
CA ALA A 356 1.46 10.29 -8.18
C ALA A 356 2.16 9.08 -8.79
N LEU A 357 1.55 7.90 -8.64
CA LEU A 357 2.15 6.62 -9.00
C LEU A 357 1.60 6.17 -10.35
N SER A 358 2.45 5.53 -11.14
CA SER A 358 2.18 4.99 -12.48
C SER A 358 2.62 3.53 -12.55
N GLY A 359 2.30 2.82 -13.63
CA GLY A 359 2.78 1.46 -13.82
C GLY A 359 2.19 0.42 -12.85
N ALA A 360 0.93 0.60 -12.42
CA ALA A 360 0.23 -0.30 -11.49
C ALA A 360 0.99 -0.61 -10.18
N GLN A 361 1.80 0.34 -9.67
CA GLN A 361 2.63 0.15 -8.47
C GLN A 361 1.86 -0.26 -7.20
N LEU A 362 0.55 0.01 -7.14
CA LEU A 362 -0.32 -0.39 -6.03
C LEU A 362 -1.29 -1.51 -6.43
N GLY A 363 -0.92 -2.35 -7.39
CA GLY A 363 -1.74 -3.46 -7.90
C GLY A 363 -2.54 -3.08 -9.14
N GLN A 364 -2.89 -4.08 -9.93
CA GLN A 364 -3.64 -3.94 -11.19
C GLN A 364 -5.14 -3.98 -10.94
N GLY A 365 -5.92 -3.22 -11.71
CA GLY A 365 -7.37 -3.37 -11.75
C GLY A 365 -7.81 -4.47 -12.71
N LEU A 366 -9.13 -4.61 -12.83
CA LEU A 366 -9.80 -5.45 -13.82
C LEU A 366 -10.85 -4.60 -14.55
N GLY A 367 -11.26 -5.05 -15.73
CA GLY A 367 -12.40 -4.49 -16.45
C GLY A 367 -12.03 -3.26 -17.30
N PRO A 368 -12.90 -2.26 -17.42
CA PRO A 368 -12.66 -1.14 -18.31
C PRO A 368 -11.61 -0.16 -17.75
N ILE A 369 -10.72 0.29 -18.62
CA ILE A 369 -9.92 1.50 -18.37
C ILE A 369 -10.72 2.69 -18.91
N HIS A 370 -11.16 3.58 -18.03
CA HIS A 370 -12.10 4.65 -18.40
C HIS A 370 -11.39 5.88 -18.95
N LEU A 371 -10.33 6.33 -18.28
CA LEU A 371 -9.69 7.62 -18.54
C LEU A 371 -8.21 7.45 -18.88
N THR A 372 -7.70 8.32 -19.75
CA THR A 372 -6.27 8.50 -20.06
C THR A 372 -5.96 9.98 -20.30
N ARG A 373 -4.68 10.35 -20.31
CA ARG A 373 -4.20 11.73 -20.55
C ARG A 373 -4.87 12.77 -19.65
N VAL A 374 -5.06 12.42 -18.37
CA VAL A 374 -5.73 13.27 -17.39
C VAL A 374 -4.86 14.47 -17.03
N ARG A 375 -5.28 15.67 -17.44
CA ARG A 375 -4.56 16.93 -17.20
C ARG A 375 -5.41 17.88 -16.37
N CYS A 376 -5.09 17.95 -15.08
CA CYS A 376 -5.70 18.89 -14.15
C CYS A 376 -4.84 20.16 -13.98
N ARG A 377 -5.49 21.30 -13.75
CA ARG A 377 -4.85 22.56 -13.36
C ARG A 377 -4.50 22.59 -11.86
N GLY A 378 -5.20 21.82 -11.04
CA GLY A 378 -5.02 21.72 -9.59
C GLY A 378 -6.07 22.47 -8.75
N HIS A 379 -7.06 23.10 -9.38
CA HIS A 379 -8.16 23.80 -8.71
C HIS A 379 -9.51 23.08 -8.80
N GLU A 380 -9.59 22.08 -9.66
CA GLU A 380 -10.73 21.20 -9.86
C GLU A 380 -11.16 20.53 -8.54
N ARG A 381 -12.47 20.31 -8.40
CA ARG A 381 -13.08 19.66 -7.23
C ARG A 381 -13.27 18.17 -7.44
N SER A 382 -13.47 17.75 -8.68
CA SER A 382 -13.56 16.36 -9.10
C SER A 382 -12.56 16.07 -10.21
N LEU A 383 -12.06 14.83 -10.25
CA LEU A 383 -11.24 14.34 -11.36
C LEU A 383 -11.99 14.43 -12.70
N MET A 384 -13.33 14.32 -12.65
CA MET A 384 -14.20 14.45 -13.82
C MET A 384 -14.25 15.87 -14.41
N ASP A 385 -13.84 16.89 -13.63
CA ASP A 385 -13.77 18.27 -14.11
C ASP A 385 -12.47 18.54 -14.89
N CYS A 386 -11.49 17.63 -14.81
CA CYS A 386 -10.22 17.77 -15.51
C CYS A 386 -10.35 17.39 -16.98
N ARG A 387 -9.45 17.94 -17.82
CA ARG A 387 -9.38 17.53 -19.22
C ARG A 387 -8.82 16.11 -19.30
N SER A 388 -9.57 15.19 -19.89
CA SER A 388 -9.20 13.78 -20.06
C SER A 388 -9.62 13.25 -21.43
N GLN A 389 -9.15 12.06 -21.79
CA GLN A 389 -9.57 11.30 -22.97
C GLN A 389 -10.10 9.93 -22.56
N LYS A 390 -10.91 9.30 -23.43
CA LYS A 390 -11.39 7.92 -23.21
C LYS A 390 -10.27 6.94 -23.55
N ALA A 391 -9.95 6.01 -22.63
CA ALA A 391 -8.79 5.13 -22.81
C ALA A 391 -8.97 4.04 -23.86
N ALA A 392 -10.21 3.69 -24.25
CA ALA A 392 -10.53 2.74 -25.32
C ALA A 392 -9.84 3.04 -26.67
N GLN A 393 -9.31 4.25 -26.86
CA GLN A 393 -8.65 4.70 -28.08
C GLN A 393 -7.11 4.64 -28.02
N THR A 394 -6.52 4.14 -26.93
CA THR A 394 -5.09 4.38 -26.62
C THR A 394 -4.22 3.14 -26.37
N GLY A 395 -4.79 1.93 -26.44
CA GLY A 395 -4.02 0.69 -26.23
C GLY A 395 -3.48 0.50 -24.80
N CYS A 396 -3.95 1.30 -23.83
CA CYS A 396 -3.61 1.13 -22.41
C CYS A 396 -4.04 -0.26 -21.91
N ARG A 397 -3.24 -0.81 -21.02
CA ARG A 397 -3.47 -2.06 -20.32
C ARG A 397 -3.41 -1.82 -18.80
N HIS A 398 -3.79 -2.81 -18.00
CA HIS A 398 -3.82 -2.66 -16.55
C HIS A 398 -2.44 -2.53 -15.89
N ASP A 399 -1.35 -2.86 -16.58
CA ASP A 399 0.01 -2.50 -16.14
C ASP A 399 0.27 -0.99 -16.21
N ASN A 400 -0.63 -0.20 -16.81
CA ASN A 400 -0.60 1.27 -16.83
C ASN A 400 -1.52 1.93 -15.80
N ASP A 401 -2.15 1.17 -14.90
CA ASP A 401 -3.08 1.74 -13.92
C ASP A 401 -2.37 2.71 -12.96
N VAL A 402 -3.01 3.85 -12.72
CA VAL A 402 -2.47 4.88 -11.81
C VAL A 402 -2.88 4.66 -10.37
N ALA A 403 -2.04 5.19 -9.48
CA ALA A 403 -2.27 5.20 -8.06
C ALA A 403 -1.90 6.56 -7.43
N VAL A 404 -2.36 6.79 -6.20
CA VAL A 404 -2.02 7.97 -5.41
C VAL A 404 -1.59 7.60 -4.01
N ARG A 405 -0.75 8.47 -3.42
CA ARG A 405 -0.55 8.54 -1.97
C ARG A 405 -0.86 9.95 -1.52
N CYS A 406 -1.91 10.10 -0.72
CA CYS A 406 -2.38 11.38 -0.23
C CYS A 406 -1.68 11.79 1.06
N ASN A 407 -1.56 13.09 1.28
CA ASN A 407 -1.29 13.61 2.61
C ASN A 407 -2.55 13.40 3.47
N VAL A 408 -2.38 12.84 4.66
CA VAL A 408 -3.45 12.55 5.62
C VAL A 408 -3.21 13.34 6.90
N PRO A 409 -4.25 13.93 7.53
CA PRO A 409 -4.07 14.69 8.76
C PRO A 409 -3.47 13.85 9.88
N GLN A 410 -2.49 14.40 10.59
CA GLN A 410 -1.97 13.75 11.79
C GLN A 410 -3.04 13.71 12.87
N THR A 411 -3.33 12.49 13.34
CA THR A 411 -4.28 12.22 14.42
C THR A 411 -3.59 11.53 15.59
N ASN A 412 -4.24 11.51 16.75
CA ASN A 412 -3.71 10.87 17.95
C ASN A 412 -4.00 9.36 18.02
N VAL A 413 -4.68 8.79 17.01
CA VAL A 413 -5.12 7.38 17.03
C VAL A 413 -3.94 6.41 17.08
N GLN A 414 -2.80 6.75 16.46
CA GLN A 414 -1.62 5.90 16.45
C GLN A 414 -0.97 5.79 17.84
N ARG A 415 -1.20 6.77 18.73
CA ARG A 415 -0.68 6.76 20.10
C ARG A 415 -1.56 5.97 21.08
N GLN A 416 -2.71 5.50 20.63
CA GLN A 416 -3.67 4.74 21.44
C GLN A 416 -3.49 3.22 21.29
N ILE A 417 -2.48 2.78 20.54
CA ILE A 417 -2.21 1.38 20.24
C ILE A 417 -0.70 1.13 20.17
N ARG A 418 -0.26 -0.08 20.51
CA ARG A 418 1.11 -0.55 20.30
C ARG A 418 1.15 -2.07 20.14
N LEU A 419 2.23 -2.58 19.55
CA LEU A 419 2.57 -4.00 19.53
C LEU A 419 3.65 -4.28 20.57
N ALA A 420 3.55 -5.42 21.26
CA ALA A 420 4.50 -5.86 22.27
C ALA A 420 4.89 -7.34 22.09
N GLY A 421 6.12 -7.68 22.49
CA GLY A 421 6.62 -9.06 22.52
C GLY A 421 7.00 -9.70 21.18
N GLY A 422 6.72 -9.03 20.05
CA GLY A 422 7.08 -9.49 18.71
C GLY A 422 8.59 -9.61 18.48
N ARG A 423 9.00 -10.44 17.51
CA ARG A 423 10.42 -10.54 17.12
C ARG A 423 10.85 -9.35 16.26
N THR A 424 9.89 -8.71 15.59
CA THR A 424 10.08 -7.49 14.80
C THR A 424 9.08 -6.41 15.22
N SER A 425 9.24 -5.20 14.70
CA SER A 425 8.32 -4.07 14.97
C SER A 425 6.94 -4.23 14.32
N GLU A 426 6.80 -5.19 13.40
CA GLU A 426 5.60 -5.44 12.60
C GLU A 426 4.71 -6.52 13.18
N GLU A 427 5.12 -7.17 14.26
CA GLU A 427 4.34 -8.24 14.90
C GLU A 427 4.28 -8.09 16.42
N GLY A 428 3.28 -8.71 17.03
CA GLY A 428 3.17 -8.78 18.48
C GLY A 428 1.75 -8.81 19.00
N VAL A 429 1.66 -8.79 20.33
CA VAL A 429 0.42 -8.65 21.09
C VAL A 429 -0.15 -7.24 20.87
N VAL A 430 -1.45 -7.15 20.60
CA VAL A 430 -2.14 -5.88 20.42
C VAL A 430 -2.51 -5.29 21.78
N GLU A 431 -1.91 -4.15 22.11
CA GLU A 431 -2.19 -3.42 23.34
C GLU A 431 -2.81 -2.06 23.00
N VAL A 432 -3.89 -1.69 23.71
CA VAL A 432 -4.64 -0.46 23.48
C VAL A 432 -4.72 0.40 24.74
N LEU A 433 -4.73 1.72 24.54
CA LEU A 433 -4.84 2.71 25.60
C LEU A 433 -6.29 3.16 25.74
N VAL A 434 -6.96 2.75 26.83
CA VAL A 434 -8.36 3.08 27.08
C VAL A 434 -8.53 4.02 28.29
N PRO A 435 -9.55 4.89 28.30
CA PRO A 435 -9.86 5.72 29.47
C PRO A 435 -10.48 4.87 30.59
N ARG A 436 -9.95 4.98 31.81
CA ARG A 436 -10.49 4.34 33.02
C ARG A 436 -10.52 5.35 34.17
N GLY A 437 -11.71 5.88 34.47
CA GLY A 437 -11.88 6.98 35.43
C GLY A 437 -11.25 8.28 34.92
N ASN A 438 -10.39 8.90 35.72
CA ASN A 438 -9.67 10.13 35.36
C ASN A 438 -8.30 9.89 34.69
N ALA A 439 -7.93 8.63 34.43
CA ALA A 439 -6.63 8.26 33.86
C ALA A 439 -6.80 7.36 32.63
N PHE A 440 -5.73 7.23 31.84
CA PHE A 440 -5.63 6.26 30.75
C PHE A 440 -4.83 5.04 31.21
N ARG A 441 -5.24 3.84 30.79
CA ARG A 441 -4.56 2.59 31.12
C ARG A 441 -4.36 1.74 29.86
N TRP A 442 -3.18 1.14 29.75
CA TRP A 442 -2.90 0.14 28.73
C TRP A 442 -3.53 -1.20 29.09
N GLY A 443 -3.95 -1.95 28.08
CA GLY A 443 -4.43 -3.31 28.26
C GLY A 443 -4.49 -4.07 26.95
N ALA A 444 -4.62 -5.38 27.06
CA ALA A 444 -4.69 -6.29 25.93
C ALA A 444 -6.09 -6.35 25.31
N VAL A 445 -6.15 -6.81 24.07
CA VAL A 445 -7.40 -7.11 23.35
C VAL A 445 -7.69 -8.61 23.44
N CYS A 446 -8.94 -8.99 23.68
CA CYS A 446 -9.36 -10.39 23.70
C CYS A 446 -9.15 -11.05 22.33
N GLY A 447 -8.55 -12.24 22.29
CA GLY A 447 -8.29 -12.98 21.05
C GLY A 447 -9.50 -13.74 20.49
N GLU A 448 -10.60 -13.85 21.24
CA GLU A 448 -11.80 -14.57 20.80
C GLU A 448 -12.44 -13.91 19.57
N HIS A 449 -12.68 -14.71 18.53
CA HIS A 449 -13.20 -14.27 17.23
C HIS A 449 -12.36 -13.18 16.53
N TRP A 450 -11.09 -13.02 16.91
CA TRP A 450 -10.15 -12.13 16.26
C TRP A 450 -9.81 -12.64 14.85
N GLY A 451 -10.02 -11.79 13.84
CA GLY A 451 -9.83 -12.12 12.43
C GLY A 451 -9.00 -11.09 11.67
N LEU A 452 -8.82 -11.34 10.37
CA LEU A 452 -8.00 -10.47 9.51
C LEU A 452 -8.58 -9.06 9.38
N LYS A 453 -9.90 -8.86 9.40
CA LYS A 453 -10.49 -7.51 9.31
C LYS A 453 -10.07 -6.62 10.48
N GLU A 454 -10.06 -7.17 11.69
CA GLU A 454 -9.60 -6.46 12.88
C GLU A 454 -8.09 -6.20 12.80
N ALA A 455 -7.31 -7.21 12.40
CA ALA A 455 -5.86 -7.07 12.23
C ALA A 455 -5.49 -6.00 11.17
N MET A 456 -6.23 -5.94 10.05
CA MET A 456 -6.05 -4.92 9.01
C MET A 456 -6.24 -3.50 9.58
N VAL A 457 -7.24 -3.30 10.45
CA VAL A 457 -7.44 -2.01 11.13
C VAL A 457 -6.26 -1.69 12.04
N VAL A 458 -5.72 -2.67 12.77
CA VAL A 458 -4.54 -2.48 13.65
C VAL A 458 -3.29 -2.10 12.85
N CYS A 459 -2.94 -2.90 11.84
CA CYS A 459 -1.75 -2.65 11.01
C CYS A 459 -1.84 -1.29 10.31
N ARG A 460 -3.02 -0.94 9.79
CA ARG A 460 -3.25 0.37 9.17
C ARG A 460 -3.23 1.51 10.17
N GLN A 461 -3.83 1.35 11.36
CA GLN A 461 -3.80 2.36 12.43
C GLN A 461 -2.35 2.68 12.84
N MET A 462 -1.48 1.66 12.87
CA MET A 462 -0.07 1.82 13.20
C MET A 462 0.81 2.27 12.03
N GLY A 463 0.28 2.31 10.80
CA GLY A 463 1.07 2.64 9.61
C GLY A 463 2.05 1.53 9.21
N LEU A 464 1.69 0.27 9.47
CA LEU A 464 2.48 -0.92 9.19
C LEU A 464 1.98 -1.69 7.95
N GLY A 465 1.05 -1.11 7.20
CA GLY A 465 0.48 -1.68 5.98
C GLY A 465 -0.70 -2.63 6.25
N PHE A 466 -0.71 -3.76 5.53
CA PHE A 466 -1.72 -4.81 5.62
C PHE A 466 -1.43 -5.76 6.80
N ALA A 467 -2.43 -6.47 7.29
CA ALA A 467 -2.22 -7.61 8.16
C ALA A 467 -1.97 -8.85 7.31
N SER A 468 -0.87 -9.56 7.57
CA SER A 468 -0.62 -10.90 7.02
C SER A 468 -1.31 -11.98 7.84
N HIS A 469 -1.33 -11.83 9.17
CA HIS A 469 -1.89 -12.81 10.10
C HIS A 469 -2.67 -12.12 11.23
N ALA A 470 -3.75 -12.79 11.65
CA ALA A 470 -4.51 -12.49 12.85
C ALA A 470 -4.41 -13.69 13.79
N LEU A 471 -3.92 -13.46 15.01
CA LEU A 471 -3.63 -14.51 15.98
C LEU A 471 -4.60 -14.38 17.16
N GLN A 472 -5.34 -15.46 17.43
CA GLN A 472 -6.25 -15.54 18.59
C GLN A 472 -5.51 -15.92 19.87
N GLU A 473 -4.35 -16.56 19.74
CA GLU A 473 -3.49 -16.98 20.85
C GLU A 473 -2.05 -16.55 20.61
N THR A 474 -1.43 -15.97 21.63
CA THR A 474 -0.11 -15.31 21.55
C THR A 474 0.80 -15.72 22.70
N TRP A 475 0.73 -16.99 23.13
CA TRP A 475 1.50 -17.53 24.26
C TRP A 475 3.02 -17.34 24.15
N TYR A 476 3.56 -17.20 22.94
CA TYR A 476 5.00 -17.07 22.66
C TYR A 476 5.49 -15.62 22.63
N TRP A 477 4.59 -14.63 22.65
CA TRP A 477 4.95 -13.22 22.78
C TRP A 477 4.69 -12.74 24.20
N GLN A 478 5.69 -12.11 24.79
CA GLN A 478 5.56 -11.49 26.10
C GLN A 478 5.04 -10.06 25.93
N GLY A 479 3.77 -9.83 26.27
CA GLY A 479 3.22 -8.48 26.37
C GLY A 479 3.85 -7.69 27.51
N ASN A 480 3.59 -6.39 27.55
CA ASN A 480 4.10 -5.54 28.62
C ASN A 480 3.31 -5.75 29.92
N THR A 481 4.00 -5.66 31.06
CA THR A 481 3.40 -5.88 32.38
C THR A 481 2.27 -4.90 32.71
N ASP A 482 2.34 -3.67 32.17
CA ASP A 482 1.35 -2.61 32.34
C ASP A 482 0.08 -2.81 31.48
N ALA A 483 0.04 -3.84 30.63
CA ALA A 483 -1.06 -4.18 29.74
C ALA A 483 -1.60 -5.61 29.93
N SER A 484 -1.32 -6.25 31.06
CA SER A 484 -1.71 -7.64 31.35
C SER A 484 -3.23 -7.89 31.44
N GLU A 485 -4.01 -6.88 31.81
CA GLU A 485 -5.48 -6.95 31.85
C GLU A 485 -6.07 -6.82 30.43
N VAL A 486 -7.08 -7.63 30.12
CA VAL A 486 -7.88 -7.44 28.90
C VAL A 486 -8.82 -6.25 29.10
N VAL A 487 -8.76 -5.29 28.19
CA VAL A 487 -9.53 -4.02 28.26
C VAL A 487 -10.47 -3.82 27.08
N LEU A 488 -10.40 -4.68 26.07
CA LEU A 488 -11.23 -4.62 24.88
C LEU A 488 -11.61 -6.04 24.44
N SER A 489 -12.88 -6.28 24.12
CA SER A 489 -13.39 -7.60 23.74
C SER A 489 -14.53 -7.53 22.72
N GLY A 490 -14.76 -8.62 22.00
CA GLY A 490 -15.84 -8.71 21.00
C GLY A 490 -15.66 -7.73 19.85
N VAL A 491 -14.40 -7.46 19.48
CA VAL A 491 -14.07 -6.49 18.42
C VAL A 491 -14.51 -7.07 17.08
N ARG A 492 -15.34 -6.33 16.36
CA ARG A 492 -15.82 -6.65 15.01
C ARG A 492 -15.69 -5.41 14.15
N CYS A 493 -14.77 -5.47 13.20
CA CYS A 493 -14.48 -4.38 12.28
C CYS A 493 -15.13 -4.65 10.92
N LYS A 494 -15.56 -3.57 10.26
CA LYS A 494 -15.89 -3.60 8.83
C LYS A 494 -14.64 -3.69 7.96
N GLY A 495 -13.52 -3.17 8.47
CA GLY A 495 -12.24 -3.06 7.79
C GLY A 495 -11.93 -1.65 7.28
N THR A 496 -12.84 -0.69 7.42
CA THR A 496 -12.68 0.72 6.98
C THR A 496 -12.41 1.69 8.13
N GLU A 497 -12.47 1.21 9.38
CA GLU A 497 -12.25 2.01 10.56
C GLU A 497 -10.82 2.57 10.62
N LEU A 498 -10.66 3.80 11.13
CA LEU A 498 -9.34 4.44 11.28
C LEU A 498 -8.62 4.00 12.56
N SER A 499 -9.35 3.41 13.49
CA SER A 499 -8.85 2.90 14.77
C SER A 499 -9.68 1.73 15.23
N ILE A 500 -9.03 0.76 15.88
CA ILE A 500 -9.70 -0.40 16.49
C ILE A 500 -10.79 0.01 17.50
N LEU A 501 -10.62 1.14 18.18
CA LEU A 501 -11.61 1.68 19.13
C LEU A 501 -12.88 2.22 18.46
N GLN A 502 -12.90 2.32 17.12
CA GLN A 502 -14.08 2.71 16.34
C GLN A 502 -14.87 1.51 15.84
N CYS A 503 -14.29 0.30 15.87
CA CYS A 503 -14.97 -0.93 15.52
C CYS A 503 -16.10 -1.21 16.51
N GLN A 504 -17.05 -2.06 16.12
CA GLN A 504 -18.05 -2.54 17.07
C GLN A 504 -17.34 -3.39 18.13
N HIS A 505 -17.60 -3.12 19.41
CA HIS A 505 -17.01 -3.87 20.52
C HIS A 505 -18.00 -3.93 21.69
N HIS A 506 -17.78 -4.85 22.62
CA HIS A 506 -18.59 -4.94 23.83
C HIS A 506 -18.38 -3.72 24.73
N GLY A 507 -19.44 -3.32 25.46
CA GLY A 507 -19.36 -2.27 26.47
C GLY A 507 -18.58 -2.74 27.71
N PRO A 508 -19.14 -3.67 28.51
CA PRO A 508 -18.36 -4.40 29.50
C PRO A 508 -17.44 -5.40 28.81
N VAL A 509 -16.20 -5.53 29.28
CA VAL A 509 -15.24 -6.49 28.77
C VAL A 509 -15.67 -7.90 29.16
N HIS A 510 -15.83 -8.78 28.18
CA HIS A 510 -16.16 -10.18 28.36
C HIS A 510 -15.23 -11.02 27.48
N CYS A 511 -14.36 -11.81 28.12
CA CYS A 511 -13.40 -12.68 27.46
C CYS A 511 -13.36 -14.01 28.25
N PRO A 512 -14.16 -15.03 27.87
CA PRO A 512 -14.38 -16.26 28.65
C PRO A 512 -13.09 -17.03 28.91
N ASN A 513 -12.20 -17.08 27.91
CA ASN A 513 -10.90 -17.75 28.00
C ASN A 513 -9.83 -16.92 28.74
N GLY A 514 -10.16 -15.67 29.13
CA GLY A 514 -9.32 -14.81 29.97
C GLY A 514 -8.20 -14.06 29.24
N GLY A 515 -7.38 -13.34 30.02
CA GLY A 515 -6.14 -12.68 29.57
C GLY A 515 -4.93 -13.60 29.58
N GLY A 516 -3.73 -13.06 29.30
CA GLY A 516 -2.51 -13.85 29.20
C GLY A 516 -2.31 -14.41 27.79
N ARG A 517 -2.40 -15.73 27.59
CA ARG A 517 -2.12 -16.36 26.28
C ARG A 517 -3.21 -16.21 25.22
N PHE A 518 -4.44 -15.90 25.62
CA PHE A 518 -5.61 -15.79 24.75
C PHE A 518 -5.89 -14.33 24.32
N VAL A 519 -4.82 -13.54 24.20
CA VAL A 519 -4.90 -12.15 23.75
C VAL A 519 -4.59 -12.06 22.26
N ALA A 520 -5.24 -11.12 21.59
CA ALA A 520 -5.11 -10.91 20.17
C ALA A 520 -3.70 -10.47 19.78
N GLY A 521 -3.21 -11.02 18.68
CA GLY A 521 -1.95 -10.64 18.05
C GLY A 521 -2.12 -10.39 16.56
N VAL A 522 -1.15 -9.69 15.99
CA VAL A 522 -1.09 -9.40 14.56
C VAL A 522 0.33 -9.53 14.05
N THR A 523 0.44 -9.84 12.76
CA THR A 523 1.68 -9.68 11.98
C THR A 523 1.35 -8.84 10.75
N CYS A 524 2.05 -7.73 10.58
CA CYS A 524 1.82 -6.76 9.52
C CYS A 524 2.83 -6.92 8.37
N THR A 525 2.44 -6.48 7.18
CA THR A 525 3.25 -6.52 5.95
C THR A 525 2.94 -5.32 5.07
N GLN A 526 3.92 -4.87 4.28
CA GLN A 526 3.70 -3.80 3.32
C GLN A 526 3.04 -4.27 2.02
N ASN A 527 3.09 -5.56 1.71
CA ASN A 527 2.57 -6.15 0.48
C ASN A 527 1.59 -7.28 0.79
N ALA A 528 0.52 -7.37 0.01
CA ALA A 528 -0.45 -8.46 0.06
C ALA A 528 -0.85 -8.88 -1.38
N PRO A 529 -1.26 -10.14 -1.59
CA PRO A 529 -1.90 -10.58 -2.83
C PRO A 529 -3.29 -9.94 -3.00
N ASP A 530 -3.88 -10.07 -4.18
CA ASP A 530 -5.24 -9.59 -4.50
C ASP A 530 -5.88 -10.57 -5.49
N LEU A 531 -6.78 -11.44 -5.01
CA LEU A 531 -7.36 -12.50 -5.81
C LEU A 531 -8.64 -12.04 -6.51
N VAL A 532 -8.65 -12.16 -7.83
CA VAL A 532 -9.80 -11.77 -8.63
C VAL A 532 -10.15 -12.87 -9.63
N MET A 533 -11.43 -13.23 -9.69
CA MET A 533 -11.89 -14.28 -10.59
C MET A 533 -12.34 -13.71 -11.96
N SER A 534 -12.04 -14.41 -13.05
CA SER A 534 -12.47 -14.04 -14.39
C SER A 534 -13.98 -14.28 -14.59
N ALA A 535 -14.74 -13.18 -14.65
CA ALA A 535 -16.19 -13.21 -14.92
C ALA A 535 -16.54 -13.76 -16.30
N GLN A 536 -15.78 -13.35 -17.31
CA GLN A 536 -16.00 -13.76 -18.69
C GLN A 536 -15.84 -15.29 -18.85
N LEU A 537 -14.81 -15.87 -18.25
CA LEU A 537 -14.55 -17.31 -18.39
C LEU A 537 -15.67 -18.16 -17.78
N VAL A 538 -16.21 -17.73 -16.63
CA VAL A 538 -17.35 -18.41 -15.99
C VAL A 538 -18.57 -18.39 -16.91
N GLU A 539 -18.88 -17.24 -17.51
CA GLU A 539 -20.02 -17.08 -18.42
C GLU A 539 -19.87 -17.94 -19.67
N GLU A 540 -18.69 -17.97 -20.28
CA GLU A 540 -18.41 -18.68 -21.53
C GLU A 540 -18.33 -20.21 -21.38
N THR A 541 -18.00 -20.70 -20.19
CA THR A 541 -17.75 -22.13 -19.94
C THR A 541 -18.84 -22.83 -19.14
N ALA A 542 -19.94 -22.15 -18.84
CA ALA A 542 -21.03 -22.72 -18.06
C ALA A 542 -21.91 -23.67 -18.89
N TYR A 543 -22.14 -24.89 -18.40
CA TYR A 543 -23.04 -25.86 -19.04
C TYR A 543 -23.62 -26.88 -18.05
N LEU A 544 -24.65 -27.61 -18.49
CA LEU A 544 -25.24 -28.73 -17.75
C LEU A 544 -24.64 -30.06 -18.17
N GLU A 545 -24.35 -30.91 -17.19
CA GLU A 545 -24.01 -32.31 -17.40
C GLU A 545 -24.90 -33.19 -16.51
N ASP A 546 -25.57 -34.19 -17.10
CA ASP A 546 -26.17 -35.29 -16.37
C ASP A 546 -25.15 -36.43 -16.29
N ARG A 547 -24.49 -36.59 -15.14
CA ARG A 547 -23.39 -37.54 -14.95
C ARG A 547 -23.85 -38.77 -14.16
N PRO A 548 -23.59 -40.00 -14.64
CA PRO A 548 -24.04 -41.21 -13.95
C PRO A 548 -23.29 -41.43 -12.62
N LEU A 549 -23.97 -42.01 -11.63
CA LEU A 549 -23.41 -42.19 -10.28
C LEU A 549 -22.15 -43.06 -10.28
N ASN A 550 -22.04 -44.06 -11.16
CA ASN A 550 -20.84 -44.89 -11.27
C ASN A 550 -19.54 -44.09 -11.54
N MET A 551 -19.63 -42.85 -12.01
CA MET A 551 -18.50 -41.95 -12.29
C MET A 551 -18.30 -40.87 -11.21
N LEU A 552 -19.03 -40.93 -10.09
CA LEU A 552 -19.08 -39.88 -9.07
C LEU A 552 -18.67 -40.35 -7.66
N TYR A 553 -18.13 -41.57 -7.51
CA TYR A 553 -17.69 -42.08 -6.21
C TYR A 553 -16.70 -41.14 -5.50
N CYS A 554 -15.67 -40.73 -6.23
CA CYS A 554 -14.68 -39.78 -5.72
C CYS A 554 -15.31 -38.43 -5.31
N ALA A 555 -16.16 -37.88 -6.17
CA ALA A 555 -16.83 -36.62 -5.88
C ALA A 555 -17.79 -36.70 -4.68
N HIS A 556 -18.40 -37.87 -4.44
CA HIS A 556 -19.23 -38.11 -3.26
C HIS A 556 -18.38 -38.20 -1.98
N GLU A 557 -17.27 -38.95 -2.01
CA GLU A 557 -16.34 -39.04 -0.88
C GLU A 557 -15.75 -37.68 -0.51
N GLU A 558 -15.55 -36.81 -1.49
CA GLU A 558 -15.11 -35.42 -1.32
C GLU A 558 -16.23 -34.45 -0.88
N GLY A 559 -17.49 -34.89 -0.78
CA GLY A 559 -18.60 -34.02 -0.41
C GLY A 559 -19.02 -33.01 -1.50
N CYS A 560 -18.67 -33.26 -2.77
CA CYS A 560 -18.96 -32.35 -3.88
C CYS A 560 -20.38 -32.48 -4.48
N LEU A 561 -21.22 -33.36 -3.92
CA LEU A 561 -22.59 -33.59 -4.34
C LEU A 561 -23.56 -33.05 -3.29
N SER A 562 -24.81 -32.77 -3.68
CA SER A 562 -25.82 -32.36 -2.69
C SER A 562 -26.16 -33.51 -1.75
N ALA A 563 -26.68 -33.20 -0.56
CA ALA A 563 -27.02 -34.19 0.46
C ALA A 563 -28.02 -35.27 -0.01
N SER A 564 -28.80 -35.04 -1.08
CA SER A 564 -29.68 -36.08 -1.62
C SER A 564 -28.92 -37.25 -2.24
N ALA A 565 -27.64 -37.06 -2.62
CA ALA A 565 -26.78 -38.10 -3.17
C ALA A 565 -26.50 -39.23 -2.16
N ASP A 566 -26.47 -38.93 -0.85
CA ASP A 566 -26.25 -39.90 0.24
C ASP A 566 -27.35 -40.97 0.31
N HIS A 567 -28.53 -40.68 -0.28
CA HIS A 567 -29.72 -41.53 -0.22
C HIS A 567 -30.07 -42.17 -1.58
N MET A 568 -29.23 -42.02 -2.58
CA MET A 568 -29.44 -42.62 -3.90
C MET A 568 -29.01 -44.10 -3.94
N ASN A 569 -29.59 -44.86 -4.87
CA ASN A 569 -29.22 -46.26 -5.11
C ASN A 569 -27.99 -46.37 -6.02
N TRP A 570 -26.79 -46.19 -5.45
CA TRP A 570 -25.52 -46.35 -6.17
C TRP A 570 -25.36 -47.79 -6.70
N PRO A 571 -24.91 -48.00 -7.96
CA PRO A 571 -24.40 -47.03 -8.94
C PRO A 571 -25.45 -46.50 -9.95
N GLU A 572 -26.75 -46.76 -9.75
CA GLU A 572 -27.79 -46.44 -10.73
C GLU A 572 -28.33 -45.00 -10.59
N GLY A 573 -28.58 -44.35 -11.72
CA GLY A 573 -29.08 -42.98 -11.78
C GLY A 573 -28.01 -41.98 -12.18
N TYR A 574 -28.33 -40.69 -12.06
CA TYR A 574 -27.47 -39.59 -12.47
C TYR A 574 -27.62 -38.41 -11.51
N ARG A 575 -26.62 -37.53 -11.51
CA ARG A 575 -26.68 -36.20 -10.92
C ARG A 575 -26.65 -35.16 -12.02
N ARG A 576 -27.40 -34.07 -11.84
CA ARG A 576 -27.37 -32.91 -12.73
C ARG A 576 -26.42 -31.86 -12.18
N LEU A 577 -25.37 -31.58 -12.93
CA LEU A 577 -24.26 -30.73 -12.51
C LEU A 577 -24.22 -29.46 -13.37
N LEU A 578 -24.26 -28.30 -12.73
CA LEU A 578 -23.91 -27.02 -13.36
C LEU A 578 -22.40 -26.84 -13.30
N ARG A 579 -21.72 -27.09 -14.42
CA ARG A 579 -20.26 -26.95 -14.55
C ARG A 579 -19.90 -25.57 -15.08
N PHE A 580 -18.69 -25.12 -14.73
CA PHE A 580 -18.09 -23.86 -15.19
C PHE A 580 -16.59 -23.91 -14.90
N SER A 581 -15.76 -23.08 -15.55
CA SER A 581 -14.34 -22.95 -15.19
C SER A 581 -14.14 -21.78 -14.24
N SER A 582 -13.25 -21.91 -13.27
CA SER A 582 -12.78 -20.79 -12.45
C SER A 582 -11.34 -20.47 -12.79
N GLN A 583 -11.05 -19.19 -12.99
CA GLN A 583 -9.70 -18.68 -13.18
C GLN A 583 -9.47 -17.54 -12.20
N ILE A 584 -8.55 -17.73 -11.27
CA ILE A 584 -8.26 -16.82 -10.18
C ILE A 584 -6.90 -16.17 -10.44
N HIS A 585 -6.92 -14.86 -10.69
CA HIS A 585 -5.74 -14.04 -10.90
C HIS A 585 -5.22 -13.50 -9.57
N ASN A 586 -3.89 -13.40 -9.41
CA ASN A 586 -3.29 -12.60 -8.35
C ASN A 586 -2.83 -11.24 -8.91
N LEU A 587 -3.63 -10.20 -8.71
CA LEU A 587 -3.38 -8.83 -9.18
C LEU A 587 -2.71 -7.93 -8.11
N GLY A 588 -2.31 -8.54 -6.99
CA GLY A 588 -1.74 -7.85 -5.83
C GLY A 588 -0.26 -7.54 -5.99
N ARG A 589 0.45 -7.43 -4.85
CA ARG A 589 1.90 -7.13 -4.81
C ARG A 589 2.74 -8.16 -4.08
N ALA A 590 2.12 -9.23 -3.64
CA ALA A 590 2.80 -10.38 -3.04
C ALA A 590 2.17 -11.65 -3.59
N ASP A 591 2.94 -12.73 -3.56
CA ASP A 591 2.43 -14.04 -3.92
C ASP A 591 1.35 -14.45 -2.92
N PHE A 592 0.29 -15.09 -3.42
CA PHE A 592 -0.73 -15.69 -2.57
C PHE A 592 -0.21 -17.04 -2.09
N LEU A 593 -0.08 -17.22 -0.78
CA LEU A 593 0.48 -18.43 -0.18
C LEU A 593 -0.54 -19.07 0.77
N PRO A 594 -0.58 -20.41 0.85
CA PRO A 594 -1.44 -21.08 1.81
C PRO A 594 -1.01 -20.75 3.24
N LYS A 595 -2.00 -20.56 4.13
CA LYS A 595 -1.77 -20.24 5.55
C LYS A 595 -1.00 -21.34 6.29
N ILE A 596 -1.27 -22.59 5.93
CA ILE A 596 -0.67 -23.76 6.58
C ILE A 596 0.53 -24.28 5.80
N GLY A 597 1.56 -24.70 6.53
CA GLY A 597 2.74 -25.32 5.94
C GLY A 597 2.47 -26.76 5.50
N ARG A 598 3.43 -27.32 4.74
CA ARG A 598 3.34 -28.66 4.12
C ARG A 598 2.96 -29.80 5.06
N HIS A 599 3.27 -29.66 6.35
CA HIS A 599 2.98 -30.67 7.39
C HIS A 599 1.48 -30.90 7.64
N ALA A 600 0.63 -29.95 7.26
CA ALA A 600 -0.81 -30.01 7.45
C ALA A 600 -1.58 -30.13 6.13
N TRP A 601 -0.88 -30.29 5.00
CA TRP A 601 -1.52 -30.49 3.70
C TRP A 601 -2.09 -31.91 3.63
N ILE A 602 -3.28 -32.03 3.07
CA ILE A 602 -4.03 -33.30 3.02
C ILE A 602 -3.85 -33.89 1.61
N TRP A 603 -3.36 -35.13 1.52
CA TRP A 603 -3.33 -35.86 0.26
C TRP A 603 -4.73 -36.30 -0.14
N HIS A 604 -5.05 -36.18 -1.42
CA HIS A 604 -6.33 -36.65 -1.92
C HIS A 604 -6.17 -37.69 -3.01
N GLU A 605 -6.73 -38.88 -2.76
CA GLU A 605 -6.53 -40.06 -3.59
C GLU A 605 -7.15 -39.89 -4.98
N CYS A 606 -8.29 -39.22 -5.06
CA CYS A 606 -9.02 -39.00 -6.31
C CYS A 606 -8.29 -38.02 -7.25
N HIS A 607 -7.58 -37.04 -6.71
CA HIS A 607 -6.88 -36.01 -7.49
C HIS A 607 -5.36 -36.20 -7.56
N ARG A 608 -4.82 -37.15 -6.79
CA ARG A 608 -3.41 -37.53 -6.76
C ARG A 608 -2.46 -36.35 -6.52
N HIS A 609 -2.86 -35.43 -5.66
CA HIS A 609 -2.02 -34.33 -5.18
C HIS A 609 -2.45 -33.89 -3.77
N PHE A 610 -1.64 -33.01 -3.17
CA PHE A 610 -1.90 -32.44 -1.86
C PHE A 610 -2.73 -31.16 -1.93
N HIS A 611 -3.66 -30.97 -1.00
CA HIS A 611 -4.43 -29.74 -0.84
C HIS A 611 -3.82 -28.89 0.27
N SER A 612 -3.48 -27.65 -0.08
CA SER A 612 -2.89 -26.69 0.88
C SER A 612 -3.92 -25.81 1.57
N ILE A 613 -5.17 -25.83 1.11
CA ILE A 613 -6.32 -25.14 1.67
C ILE A 613 -7.59 -25.96 1.46
N GLU A 614 -8.41 -26.06 2.51
CA GLU A 614 -9.61 -26.91 2.51
C GLU A 614 -10.80 -26.22 1.82
N VAL A 615 -11.01 -24.92 2.08
CA VAL A 615 -12.10 -24.14 1.47
C VAL A 615 -11.55 -22.85 0.86
N PHE A 616 -11.16 -22.90 -0.41
CA PHE A 616 -10.71 -21.72 -1.14
C PHE A 616 -11.84 -21.01 -1.87
N THR A 617 -12.87 -21.73 -2.32
CA THR A 617 -14.02 -21.11 -2.98
C THR A 617 -15.34 -21.71 -2.53
N HIS A 618 -16.35 -20.87 -2.31
CA HIS A 618 -17.75 -21.31 -2.21
C HIS A 618 -18.47 -21.04 -3.52
N TYR A 619 -19.25 -22.02 -3.99
CA TYR A 619 -20.13 -21.90 -5.14
C TYR A 619 -21.57 -21.93 -4.65
N ASP A 620 -22.28 -20.83 -4.81
CA ASP A 620 -23.65 -20.72 -4.34
C ASP A 620 -24.58 -20.50 -5.53
N LEU A 621 -25.71 -21.20 -5.51
CA LEU A 621 -26.88 -20.82 -6.29
C LEU A 621 -27.90 -20.24 -5.31
N LEU A 622 -28.30 -18.99 -5.53
CA LEU A 622 -29.16 -18.23 -4.64
C LEU A 622 -30.50 -17.92 -5.33
N THR A 623 -31.58 -17.80 -4.56
CA THR A 623 -32.79 -17.12 -5.04
C THR A 623 -32.51 -15.64 -5.27
N LEU A 624 -33.43 -14.97 -5.98
CA LEU A 624 -33.42 -13.51 -6.11
C LEU A 624 -33.57 -12.76 -4.76
N ASN A 625 -33.97 -13.47 -3.70
CA ASN A 625 -34.04 -12.95 -2.33
C ASN A 625 -32.72 -13.14 -1.56
N GLY A 626 -31.71 -13.78 -2.17
CA GLY A 626 -30.41 -14.05 -1.56
C GLY A 626 -30.35 -15.30 -0.69
N SER A 627 -31.40 -16.14 -0.66
CA SER A 627 -31.37 -17.41 0.07
C SER A 627 -30.67 -18.49 -0.76
N LYS A 628 -29.74 -19.23 -0.16
CA LYS A 628 -29.08 -20.37 -0.82
C LYS A 628 -30.10 -21.46 -1.17
N VAL A 629 -30.08 -21.94 -2.42
CA VAL A 629 -30.89 -23.08 -2.92
C VAL A 629 -30.06 -24.29 -3.26
N ALA A 630 -28.82 -24.07 -3.68
CA ALA A 630 -27.82 -25.11 -3.82
C ALA A 630 -26.47 -24.53 -3.41
N GLU A 631 -25.65 -25.39 -2.83
CA GLU A 631 -24.27 -25.07 -2.50
C GLU A 631 -23.40 -26.14 -3.17
N GLY A 632 -22.37 -25.66 -3.84
CA GLY A 632 -21.26 -26.45 -4.31
C GLY A 632 -19.99 -25.88 -3.72
N HIS A 633 -18.95 -26.67 -3.78
CA HIS A 633 -17.62 -26.21 -3.50
C HIS A 633 -16.66 -27.12 -4.23
N LYS A 634 -15.46 -26.60 -4.39
CA LYS A 634 -14.33 -27.43 -4.75
C LYS A 634 -13.72 -27.90 -3.43
N ALA A 635 -13.86 -29.19 -3.14
CA ALA A 635 -13.42 -29.84 -1.89
C ALA A 635 -11.90 -29.78 -1.64
N SER A 636 -11.16 -29.13 -2.55
CA SER A 636 -9.76 -29.38 -2.73
C SER A 636 -9.06 -28.39 -3.65
N PHE A 637 -8.07 -27.65 -3.13
CA PHE A 637 -7.28 -26.72 -3.94
C PHE A 637 -5.79 -27.01 -3.91
N CYS A 638 -5.26 -27.21 -5.12
CA CYS A 638 -3.88 -27.05 -5.51
C CYS A 638 -3.65 -25.59 -5.92
N LEU A 639 -2.88 -24.81 -5.17
CA LEU A 639 -2.55 -23.46 -5.59
C LEU A 639 -1.31 -23.51 -6.50
N GLU A 640 -1.47 -23.23 -7.79
CA GLU A 640 -0.35 -23.21 -8.73
C GLU A 640 -0.43 -22.10 -9.78
N ASP A 641 0.72 -21.83 -10.40
CA ASP A 641 0.81 -20.91 -11.53
C ASP A 641 0.42 -21.65 -12.82
N THR A 642 -0.89 -21.85 -13.04
CA THR A 642 -1.38 -22.53 -14.26
C THR A 642 -0.86 -21.82 -15.51
N ASN A 643 -0.93 -20.48 -15.54
CA ASN A 643 -0.31 -19.68 -16.58
C ASN A 643 0.04 -18.27 -16.07
N CYS A 644 0.94 -17.60 -16.79
CA CYS A 644 1.38 -16.25 -16.49
C CYS A 644 1.46 -15.42 -17.78
N PRO A 645 1.48 -14.08 -17.68
CA PRO A 645 1.71 -13.19 -18.82
C PRO A 645 3.03 -13.52 -19.55
N GLU A 646 3.09 -13.22 -20.85
CA GLU A 646 4.28 -13.47 -21.66
C GLU A 646 5.55 -12.88 -21.04
N GLY A 647 6.60 -13.70 -20.94
CA GLY A 647 7.90 -13.33 -20.37
C GLY A 647 8.04 -13.59 -18.86
N MET A 648 6.95 -13.91 -18.16
CA MET A 648 6.95 -14.32 -16.75
C MET A 648 7.04 -15.86 -16.62
N GLN A 649 7.81 -16.34 -15.65
CA GLN A 649 7.96 -17.77 -15.37
C GLN A 649 7.01 -18.20 -14.26
N ARG A 650 6.39 -19.37 -14.43
CA ARG A 650 5.61 -20.08 -13.41
C ARG A 650 6.56 -20.54 -12.29
N ARG A 651 6.18 -20.34 -11.03
CA ARG A 651 6.99 -20.68 -9.86
C ARG A 651 6.36 -21.79 -9.02
N PHE A 652 5.06 -21.69 -8.78
CA PHE A 652 4.33 -22.64 -7.94
C PHE A 652 3.74 -23.77 -8.77
N GLY A 653 3.69 -24.96 -8.18
CA GLY A 653 3.21 -26.17 -8.83
C GLY A 653 2.98 -27.29 -7.82
N CYS A 654 1.86 -28.00 -7.97
CA CYS A 654 1.45 -28.98 -6.96
C CYS A 654 2.05 -30.38 -7.18
N ALA A 655 2.52 -30.66 -8.39
CA ALA A 655 3.18 -31.92 -8.71
C ALA A 655 4.39 -32.16 -7.80
N ASN A 656 4.64 -33.43 -7.45
CA ASN A 656 5.79 -33.86 -6.66
C ASN A 656 5.93 -33.16 -5.30
N PHE A 657 4.81 -32.83 -4.65
CA PHE A 657 4.80 -32.13 -3.36
C PHE A 657 5.54 -30.77 -3.42
N GLY A 658 5.41 -30.10 -4.57
CA GLY A 658 5.98 -28.79 -4.84
C GLY A 658 5.37 -27.68 -3.97
N GLU A 659 5.98 -26.51 -4.04
CA GLU A 659 5.45 -25.34 -3.34
C GLU A 659 4.19 -24.84 -4.02
N GLN A 660 3.17 -24.56 -3.19
CA GLN A 660 1.87 -24.09 -3.63
C GLN A 660 1.72 -22.61 -3.35
N GLY A 661 1.08 -21.92 -4.29
CA GLY A 661 0.81 -20.50 -4.26
C GLY A 661 0.41 -19.98 -5.64
N VAL A 662 0.05 -18.70 -5.70
CA VAL A 662 -0.20 -18.00 -6.97
C VAL A 662 0.68 -16.76 -7.03
N SER A 663 1.61 -16.75 -7.97
CA SER A 663 2.57 -15.67 -8.17
C SER A 663 1.88 -14.38 -8.60
N VAL A 664 2.45 -13.23 -8.23
CA VAL A 664 1.96 -11.92 -8.67
C VAL A 664 1.90 -11.85 -10.20
N GLY A 665 0.72 -11.51 -10.74
CA GLY A 665 0.44 -11.40 -12.17
C GLY A 665 0.09 -12.71 -12.86
N CYS A 666 0.27 -13.86 -12.21
CA CYS A 666 -0.16 -15.16 -12.72
C CYS A 666 -1.60 -15.48 -12.29
N TRP A 667 -2.12 -16.58 -12.82
CA TRP A 667 -3.43 -17.09 -12.45
C TRP A 667 -3.47 -18.61 -12.36
N ASP A 668 -4.36 -19.09 -11.50
CA ASP A 668 -4.68 -20.50 -11.32
C ASP A 668 -6.01 -20.82 -12.00
N THR A 669 -6.07 -21.87 -12.83
CA THR A 669 -7.26 -22.21 -13.61
C THR A 669 -7.75 -23.62 -13.29
N TYR A 670 -8.94 -23.69 -12.72
CA TYR A 670 -9.70 -24.92 -12.58
C TYR A 670 -10.70 -25.02 -13.72
N ARG A 671 -10.43 -25.92 -14.64
CA ARG A 671 -11.27 -26.12 -15.82
C ARG A 671 -12.57 -26.84 -15.48
N HIS A 672 -13.61 -26.54 -16.23
CA HIS A 672 -14.96 -27.10 -16.10
C HIS A 672 -15.03 -28.64 -16.17
N ASP A 673 -14.03 -29.32 -16.76
CA ASP A 673 -13.98 -30.78 -16.92
C ASP A 673 -13.48 -31.52 -15.67
N ILE A 674 -12.86 -30.81 -14.72
CA ILE A 674 -12.31 -31.42 -13.51
C ILE A 674 -13.44 -31.75 -12.52
N ASP A 675 -13.25 -32.82 -11.72
CA ASP A 675 -14.21 -33.19 -10.68
C ASP A 675 -14.38 -32.10 -9.62
N CYS A 676 -15.57 -32.00 -9.02
CA CYS A 676 -15.96 -30.97 -8.05
C CYS A 676 -15.98 -29.52 -8.59
N GLN A 677 -15.79 -29.33 -9.91
CA GLN A 677 -15.92 -28.02 -10.55
C GLN A 677 -17.37 -27.78 -11.02
N TRP A 678 -18.31 -27.82 -10.08
CA TRP A 678 -19.73 -27.66 -10.35
C TRP A 678 -20.55 -27.23 -9.13
N ILE A 679 -21.81 -26.89 -9.36
CA ILE A 679 -22.87 -26.96 -8.35
C ILE A 679 -23.79 -28.12 -8.72
N ASP A 680 -24.05 -29.03 -7.77
CA ASP A 680 -25.05 -30.08 -7.96
C ASP A 680 -26.44 -29.46 -7.85
N ILE A 681 -27.17 -29.45 -8.96
CA ILE A 681 -28.50 -28.83 -9.08
C ILE A 681 -29.60 -29.87 -9.30
N THR A 682 -29.34 -31.14 -8.97
CA THR A 682 -30.31 -32.24 -9.14
C THR A 682 -31.65 -31.95 -8.45
N ASP A 683 -31.59 -31.33 -7.27
CA ASP A 683 -32.77 -31.03 -6.45
C ASP A 683 -33.34 -29.62 -6.69
N VAL A 684 -32.73 -28.85 -7.61
CA VAL A 684 -33.13 -27.47 -7.88
C VAL A 684 -34.22 -27.47 -8.96
N PRO A 685 -35.39 -26.84 -8.73
CA PRO A 685 -36.41 -26.71 -9.77
C PRO A 685 -36.01 -25.69 -10.84
N PRO A 686 -36.64 -25.70 -12.03
CA PRO A 686 -36.49 -24.62 -13.01
C PRO A 686 -36.89 -23.25 -12.40
N GLY A 687 -36.15 -22.20 -12.76
CA GLY A 687 -36.37 -20.86 -12.22
C GLY A 687 -35.24 -19.88 -12.54
N SER A 688 -35.39 -18.66 -12.01
CA SER A 688 -34.39 -17.61 -12.07
C SER A 688 -33.63 -17.52 -10.75
N TYR A 689 -32.30 -17.53 -10.83
CA TYR A 689 -31.38 -17.61 -9.72
C TYR A 689 -30.22 -16.62 -9.89
N ILE A 690 -29.48 -16.41 -8.81
CA ILE A 690 -28.20 -15.71 -8.82
C ILE A 690 -27.12 -16.78 -8.59
N PHE A 691 -26.25 -16.94 -9.57
CA PHE A 691 -25.04 -17.75 -9.41
C PHE A 691 -23.95 -16.89 -8.78
N GLN A 692 -23.30 -17.40 -7.75
CA GLN A 692 -22.26 -16.68 -7.02
C GLN A 692 -21.06 -17.57 -6.75
N VAL A 693 -19.87 -17.02 -6.90
CA VAL A 693 -18.63 -17.65 -6.47
C VAL A 693 -17.87 -16.67 -5.59
N ILE A 694 -17.39 -17.13 -4.43
CA ILE A 694 -16.57 -16.32 -3.53
C ILE A 694 -15.23 -16.99 -3.35
N VAL A 695 -14.15 -16.29 -3.69
CA VAL A 695 -12.75 -16.72 -3.49
C VAL A 695 -12.27 -16.27 -2.11
N ASN A 696 -11.48 -17.10 -1.43
CA ASN A 696 -11.02 -16.90 -0.05
C ASN A 696 -12.15 -16.42 0.90
N PRO A 697 -13.28 -17.14 0.95
CA PRO A 697 -14.51 -16.66 1.58
C PRO A 697 -14.38 -16.48 3.10
N LYS A 698 -13.54 -17.29 3.74
CA LYS A 698 -13.24 -17.21 5.17
C LYS A 698 -12.20 -16.15 5.51
N GLN A 699 -11.56 -15.53 4.51
CA GLN A 699 -10.47 -14.58 4.68
C GLN A 699 -9.36 -15.18 5.56
N GLU A 700 -8.94 -16.40 5.22
CA GLU A 700 -7.89 -17.11 5.98
C GLU A 700 -6.50 -16.60 5.62
N VAL A 701 -6.33 -16.20 4.36
CA VAL A 701 -5.12 -15.57 3.83
C VAL A 701 -5.40 -14.09 3.60
N ALA A 702 -4.41 -13.26 3.88
CA ALA A 702 -4.51 -11.83 3.72
C ALA A 702 -4.47 -11.40 2.26
N GLU A 703 -5.30 -10.42 1.91
CA GLU A 703 -5.35 -9.79 0.60
C GLU A 703 -5.41 -8.26 0.73
N SER A 704 -5.00 -7.54 -0.32
CA SER A 704 -5.06 -6.08 -0.34
C SER A 704 -6.47 -5.53 -0.58
N ASP A 705 -7.32 -6.32 -1.24
CA ASP A 705 -8.74 -6.04 -1.42
C ASP A 705 -9.50 -7.36 -1.26
N PHE A 706 -10.66 -7.30 -0.60
CA PHE A 706 -11.57 -8.45 -0.46
C PHE A 706 -12.92 -8.19 -1.12
N SER A 707 -13.14 -6.98 -1.63
CA SER A 707 -14.44 -6.57 -2.19
C SER A 707 -14.68 -7.09 -3.60
N ASN A 708 -13.60 -7.45 -4.30
CA ASN A 708 -13.53 -8.06 -5.63
C ASN A 708 -13.47 -9.61 -5.62
N ASN A 709 -13.40 -10.25 -4.43
CA ASN A 709 -13.34 -11.72 -4.29
C ASN A 709 -14.64 -12.43 -4.69
N ALA A 710 -15.76 -11.71 -4.74
CA ALA A 710 -17.05 -12.28 -5.09
C ALA A 710 -17.36 -12.01 -6.55
N LEU A 711 -17.91 -13.01 -7.23
CA LEU A 711 -18.40 -12.95 -8.60
C LEU A 711 -19.86 -13.35 -8.61
N ARG A 712 -20.66 -12.64 -9.41
CA ARG A 712 -22.10 -12.89 -9.53
C ARG A 712 -22.52 -12.91 -10.98
N CYS A 713 -23.40 -13.84 -11.31
CA CYS A 713 -24.05 -13.96 -12.60
C CYS A 713 -25.56 -14.14 -12.42
N GLN A 714 -26.33 -13.69 -13.41
CA GLN A 714 -27.73 -14.10 -13.51
C GLN A 714 -27.78 -15.51 -14.07
N CYS A 715 -28.57 -16.38 -13.44
CA CYS A 715 -28.71 -17.77 -13.82
C CYS A 715 -30.18 -18.07 -14.16
N GLN A 716 -30.44 -18.44 -15.41
CA GLN A 716 -31.75 -18.89 -15.84
C GLN A 716 -31.71 -20.40 -16.09
N TYR A 717 -32.52 -21.17 -15.36
CA TYR A 717 -32.58 -22.63 -15.47
C TYR A 717 -33.97 -23.09 -15.91
N GLU A 718 -34.05 -23.80 -17.04
CA GLU A 718 -35.29 -24.30 -17.64
C GLU A 718 -35.49 -25.82 -17.48
N GLY A 719 -34.70 -26.47 -16.63
CA GLY A 719 -34.69 -27.92 -16.50
C GLY A 719 -33.73 -28.59 -17.49
N GLN A 720 -33.88 -28.34 -18.79
CA GLN A 720 -32.99 -28.95 -19.82
C GLN A 720 -31.82 -28.07 -20.23
N ARG A 721 -31.90 -26.76 -19.95
CA ARG A 721 -30.88 -25.78 -20.33
C ARG A 721 -30.65 -24.80 -19.19
N ILE A 722 -29.45 -24.26 -19.15
CA ILE A 722 -29.06 -23.23 -18.20
C ILE A 722 -28.27 -22.15 -18.93
N TRP A 723 -28.44 -20.90 -18.52
CA TRP A 723 -27.67 -19.78 -19.05
C TRP A 723 -27.20 -18.91 -17.90
N LEU A 724 -25.89 -18.68 -17.85
CA LEU A 724 -25.30 -17.61 -17.08
C LEU A 724 -25.16 -16.38 -17.98
N HIS A 725 -25.49 -15.21 -17.46
CA HIS A 725 -25.31 -13.97 -18.19
C HIS A 725 -25.07 -12.78 -17.26
N GLY A 726 -24.38 -11.76 -17.78
CA GLY A 726 -24.06 -10.55 -17.02
C GLY A 726 -23.19 -10.86 -15.82
N CYS A 727 -22.23 -11.78 -15.97
CA CYS A 727 -21.27 -12.10 -14.94
C CYS A 727 -20.36 -10.89 -14.65
N HIS A 728 -20.18 -10.55 -13.38
CA HIS A 728 -19.35 -9.41 -12.94
C HIS A 728 -18.77 -9.66 -11.55
N THR A 729 -17.71 -8.93 -11.18
CA THR A 729 -17.23 -8.92 -9.80
C THR A 729 -18.15 -8.07 -8.92
N GLY A 730 -18.30 -8.44 -7.65
CA GLY A 730 -19.23 -7.80 -6.71
C GLY A 730 -18.90 -6.35 -6.33
N ASP A 731 -17.85 -5.78 -6.90
CA ASP A 731 -17.47 -4.38 -6.73
C ASP A 731 -17.43 -3.60 -8.06
N GLU A 732 -17.80 -4.23 -9.18
CA GLU A 732 -17.72 -3.68 -10.53
C GLU A 732 -18.73 -2.56 -10.76
N TYR A 733 -19.94 -2.66 -10.19
CA TYR A 733 -20.99 -1.67 -10.38
C TYR A 733 -21.19 -0.75 -9.17
N GLY A 734 -21.74 0.43 -9.42
CA GLY A 734 -22.18 1.33 -8.35
C GLY A 734 -23.30 0.71 -7.51
N ALA A 735 -23.28 0.95 -6.19
CA ALA A 735 -24.21 0.39 -5.20
C ALA A 735 -25.69 0.66 -5.52
N ARG A 736 -25.96 1.71 -6.30
CA ARG A 736 -27.32 2.06 -6.71
C ARG A 736 -27.90 1.12 -7.77
N ILE A 737 -27.11 0.65 -8.74
CA ILE A 737 -27.61 -0.32 -9.73
C ILE A 737 -27.62 -1.73 -9.18
N GLU A 738 -26.66 -2.11 -8.33
CA GLU A 738 -26.76 -3.41 -7.64
C GLU A 738 -28.09 -3.53 -6.90
N TRP A 739 -28.50 -2.48 -6.18
CA TRP A 739 -29.81 -2.45 -5.51
C TRP A 739 -31.00 -2.21 -6.44
N ASP A 740 -30.91 -1.34 -7.46
CA ASP A 740 -32.02 -1.07 -8.38
C ASP A 740 -32.29 -2.26 -9.32
N GLU A 741 -31.26 -3.00 -9.77
CA GLU A 741 -31.44 -4.27 -10.50
C GLU A 741 -32.05 -5.34 -9.60
N GLU A 742 -31.57 -5.48 -8.37
CA GLU A 742 -32.11 -6.45 -7.42
C GLU A 742 -33.55 -6.08 -6.99
N ALA A 743 -33.88 -4.79 -6.86
CA ALA A 743 -35.19 -4.29 -6.44
C ALA A 743 -36.23 -4.20 -7.57
N GLN A 744 -35.86 -3.75 -8.78
CA GLN A 744 -36.77 -3.78 -9.94
C GLN A 744 -37.18 -5.23 -10.25
N ARG A 745 -36.30 -6.19 -10.00
CA ARG A 745 -36.58 -7.61 -10.25
C ARG A 745 -37.44 -8.26 -9.18
N ARG A 746 -37.31 -7.87 -7.90
CA ARG A 746 -38.30 -8.22 -6.85
C ARG A 746 -39.72 -7.75 -7.21
N LEU A 747 -39.84 -6.63 -7.93
CA LEU A 747 -41.14 -6.12 -8.38
C LEU A 747 -41.68 -6.85 -9.62
N SER A 748 -40.82 -7.30 -10.54
CA SER A 748 -41.27 -8.06 -11.72
C SER A 748 -41.68 -9.50 -11.40
N THR A 749 -41.12 -10.15 -10.38
CA THR A 749 -41.50 -11.51 -9.97
C THR A 749 -42.77 -11.59 -9.10
N ASN A 750 -43.25 -10.46 -8.57
CA ASN A 750 -44.51 -10.42 -7.82
C ASN A 750 -45.75 -10.20 -8.71
N PHE A 751 -45.57 -10.14 -10.04
CA PHE A 751 -46.64 -9.94 -11.04
C PHE A 751 -46.76 -11.08 -12.07
N VAL A 752 -46.31 -12.29 -11.74
CA VAL A 752 -46.59 -13.51 -12.53
C VAL A 752 -47.32 -14.53 -11.67
#